data_AF-A0A4R1L1U0-F1
#
_entry.id   AF-A0A4R1L1U0-F1
#
_cell.length_a   1.000
_cell.length_b   1.000
_cell.length_c   1.000
_cell.angle_alpha   90.00
_cell.angle_beta   90.00
_cell.angle_gamma   90.00
#
_symmetry.space_group_name_H-M   'P 1'
#
loop_
_entity.id
_entity.type
_entity.pdbx_description
1 polymer ?
#
loop_
_entity_poly.entity_id
_entity_poly.type
_entity_poly.pdbx_seq_one_letter_code
_entity_poly.pdbx_strand_id
1 'polypeptide(L)'
;MLLLLLFFLLFAIGTIVAYWLSSASRVKKRMQEALSPLEELDTESHRLRQSLQNEMELSSSQYIQEVHSARLKAIPLDEMKKHTTGLRLQALKDVGIWSVADLQGWNEYRVSQVRGVGPKSASAIVRAVAIITASAKAVPINHPAPPFSGDTERQLMQALYRQHWFDTYIAEQTDAFGKALALHQSTRDEVATKVGFSYWLWKFGSNETIRHNINRANSMIGTLEEAGARSMRDGFSTLLSECRSVCANRVSDESIIQDFYENHDLYDSWLTRQLVQGGSKSRAKPMLQQIAPNAMAASDLVHVEFGRVVPGPPPAPTGGNRPVSASVETNPRHSEALVSVRIGSDIVHPMTEFALPVAQRAARSKDLRWLTRGESIQIQGHTLSHGFVYVGKGINSEEHYALNPWIAAKATASTPSDLAGYYFSYPSLNPEQRSRYLDWLAEGASSSIESGFGMLYFYGIERRVLDLIQGSVSNPPTHELEQLLEEVHRLGDLFKEKPGSVTQCCLRLSDFAAARAFDGTSVPELPKAWVRTYELPFIVRYGIGCFMRDDRPIPAEWALRWAYAEPTIYLRTPAARCPLEFEAAFAVVYREKFGYGLIVPANKTKLKLVYQPGWPMHLEPEIKYEFSGIPDVAALSAPQQTLKAVVEQSTEMIDGYSRYLGRNTAKAGTLEAFLNLPLSFWPPTERDRWQAFLTSLVDPMEPVTFESLLRGLGYVGDPALAKITEIVANLNRTLVGFEPDILAGARRPKPLEMVVLFRLTSQSDSDRTTNEYKKASLTVSLSACIALADGHASEEEAAAVEAMIASWQHLHLDLRTRLRAQYQLQVRQGISLASFTSRFSSLTADGRMQLALALSSLATVDGNIAATEVKLLEQVYKTLGLEPQLLYSHLYGGSQRAHPLESPALSTPS
;
A
#
# COMPACT_ATOMS: atom_id res chain seq x y z
N MET A 1 -4.68 29.73 89.83
CA MET A 1 -4.73 28.99 88.54
C MET A 1 -3.90 29.64 87.44
N LEU A 2 -4.03 30.94 87.16
CA LEU A 2 -3.31 31.62 86.06
C LEU A 2 -1.77 31.49 86.13
N LEU A 3 -1.19 31.64 87.33
CA LEU A 3 0.25 31.48 87.58
C LEU A 3 0.74 30.03 87.34
N LEU A 4 -0.09 29.05 87.68
CA LEU A 4 0.19 27.63 87.42
C LEU A 4 0.19 27.35 85.91
N LEU A 5 -0.81 27.90 85.19
CA LEU A 5 -0.92 27.82 83.73
C LEU A 5 0.26 28.46 83.00
N LEU A 6 0.72 29.62 83.47
CA LEU A 6 1.90 30.30 82.93
C LEU A 6 3.18 29.48 83.16
N PHE A 7 3.32 28.87 84.33
CA PHE A 7 4.45 28.01 84.65
C PHE A 7 4.47 26.74 83.78
N PHE A 8 3.31 26.10 83.58
CA PHE A 8 3.18 24.97 82.66
C PHE A 8 3.51 25.34 81.21
N LEU A 9 3.11 26.54 80.76
CA LEU A 9 3.41 27.03 79.41
C LEU A 9 4.91 27.30 79.22
N LEU A 10 5.56 27.96 80.19
CA LEU A 10 7.00 28.21 80.16
C LEU A 10 7.81 26.91 80.23
N PHE A 11 7.37 25.94 81.03
CA PHE A 11 7.98 24.61 81.09
C PHE A 11 7.80 23.84 79.78
N ALA A 12 6.63 23.92 79.14
CA ALA A 12 6.38 23.33 77.82
C ALA A 12 7.27 23.97 76.74
N ILE A 13 7.40 25.30 76.73
CA ILE A 13 8.30 26.01 75.79
C ILE A 13 9.76 25.62 76.05
N GLY A 14 10.19 25.61 77.32
CA GLY A 14 11.55 25.24 77.70
C GLY A 14 11.92 23.80 77.30
N THR A 15 11.00 22.86 77.46
CA THR A 15 11.21 21.46 77.04
C THR A 15 11.25 21.29 75.52
N ILE A 16 10.46 22.06 74.76
CA ILE A 16 10.52 22.09 73.30
C ILE A 16 11.87 22.67 72.81
N VAL A 17 12.32 23.78 73.39
CA VAL A 17 13.62 24.40 73.05
C VAL A 17 14.77 23.46 73.41
N ALA A 18 14.71 22.79 74.57
CA ALA A 18 15.70 21.81 74.99
C ALA A 18 15.77 20.61 74.03
N TYR A 19 14.61 20.11 73.56
CA TYR A 19 14.59 19.08 72.52
C TYR A 19 15.20 19.59 71.22
N TRP A 20 14.85 20.82 70.80
CA TRP A 20 15.35 21.38 69.55
C TRP A 20 16.89 21.49 69.52
N LEU A 21 17.50 21.84 70.65
CA LEU A 21 18.95 21.90 70.84
C LEU A 21 19.60 20.52 71.07
N SER A 22 18.82 19.48 71.34
CA SER A 22 19.33 18.13 71.64
C SER A 22 20.01 17.46 70.45
N SER A 23 20.87 16.48 70.73
CA SER A 23 21.46 15.61 69.71
C SER A 23 20.43 14.77 68.95
N ALA A 24 19.31 14.42 69.60
CA ALA A 24 18.20 13.68 69.00
C ALA A 24 17.48 14.49 67.90
N SER A 25 17.20 15.77 68.13
CA SER A 25 16.64 16.67 67.12
C SER A 25 17.61 16.91 65.96
N ARG A 26 18.90 17.15 66.27
CA ARG A 26 19.93 17.38 65.25
C ARG A 26 20.16 16.16 64.35
N VAL A 27 20.23 14.95 64.90
CA VAL A 27 20.42 13.74 64.08
C VAL A 27 19.20 13.48 63.20
N LYS A 28 17.98 13.72 63.72
CA LYS A 28 16.75 13.59 62.93
C LYS A 28 16.76 14.52 61.71
N LYS A 29 17.19 15.77 61.87
CA LYS A 29 17.32 16.73 60.76
C LYS A 29 18.38 16.28 59.74
N ARG A 30 19.56 15.88 60.20
CA ARG A 30 20.65 15.42 59.32
C ARG A 30 20.30 14.16 58.53
N MET A 31 19.57 13.21 59.15
CA MET A 31 19.07 12.02 58.43
C MET A 31 18.13 12.41 57.31
N GLN A 32 17.25 13.38 57.53
CA GLN A 32 16.32 13.88 56.52
C GLN A 32 17.08 14.60 55.40
N GLU A 33 18.04 15.47 55.73
CA GLU A 33 18.90 16.16 54.75
C GLU A 33 19.72 15.17 53.90
N ALA A 34 20.20 14.07 54.48
CA ALA A 34 20.98 13.04 53.76
C ALA A 34 20.13 12.18 52.81
N LEU A 35 18.85 11.93 53.16
CA LEU A 35 17.95 11.07 52.37
C LEU A 35 17.17 11.84 51.29
N SER A 36 16.85 13.12 51.50
CA SER A 36 16.02 13.93 50.59
C SER A 36 16.43 13.83 49.11
N PRO A 37 17.73 13.94 48.74
CA PRO A 37 18.13 13.87 47.34
C PRO A 37 17.86 12.50 46.69
N LEU A 38 17.93 11.42 47.48
CA LEU A 38 17.65 10.07 46.98
C LEU A 38 16.14 9.85 46.82
N GLU A 39 15.34 10.38 47.75
CA GLU A 39 13.87 10.36 47.65
C GLU A 39 13.37 11.21 46.47
N GLU A 40 14.02 12.34 46.18
CA GLU A 40 13.73 13.15 45.00
C GLU A 40 14.02 12.38 43.70
N LEU A 41 15.14 11.67 43.60
CA LEU A 41 15.47 10.84 42.43
C LEU A 41 14.49 9.67 42.26
N ASP A 42 14.12 9.00 43.37
CA ASP A 42 13.15 7.91 43.35
C ASP A 42 11.78 8.39 42.86
N THR A 43 11.28 9.50 43.43
CA THR A 43 10.00 10.11 43.01
C THR A 43 10.03 10.60 41.56
N GLU A 44 11.18 11.11 41.09
CA GLU A 44 11.37 11.49 39.69
C GLU A 44 11.29 10.28 38.76
N SER A 45 11.98 9.19 39.09
CA SER A 45 11.96 7.95 38.29
C SER A 45 10.54 7.39 38.15
N HIS A 46 9.77 7.38 39.24
CA HIS A 46 8.37 6.97 39.24
C HIS A 46 7.50 7.88 38.38
N ARG A 47 7.73 9.19 38.43
CA ARG A 47 7.02 10.17 37.60
C ARG A 47 7.31 9.97 36.11
N LEU A 48 8.56 9.71 35.74
CA LEU A 48 8.95 9.44 34.35
C LEU A 48 8.30 8.15 33.84
N ARG A 49 8.35 7.06 34.61
CA ARG A 49 7.69 5.79 34.28
C ARG A 49 6.18 5.99 34.05
N GLN A 50 5.53 6.74 34.93
CA GLN A 50 4.11 7.06 34.80
C GLN A 50 3.82 7.93 33.57
N SER A 51 4.69 8.90 33.26
CA SER A 51 4.55 9.76 32.08
C SER A 51 4.63 8.95 30.77
N LEU A 52 5.56 8.00 30.67
CA LEU A 52 5.72 7.13 29.50
C LEU A 52 4.50 6.23 29.29
N GLN A 53 3.98 5.65 30.38
CA GLN A 53 2.75 4.86 30.34
C GLN A 53 1.56 5.70 29.85
N ASN A 54 1.40 6.91 30.37
CA ASN A 54 0.35 7.83 29.93
C ASN A 54 0.50 8.24 28.45
N GLU A 55 1.74 8.45 27.98
CA GLU A 55 2.02 8.78 26.57
C GLU A 55 1.64 7.63 25.64
N MET A 56 1.95 6.39 26.03
CA MET A 56 1.57 5.18 25.29
C MET A 56 0.04 4.98 25.27
N GLU A 57 -0.65 5.19 26.40
CA GLU A 57 -2.12 5.12 26.48
C GLU A 57 -2.80 6.21 25.63
N LEU A 58 -2.26 7.43 25.64
CA LEU A 58 -2.79 8.55 24.86
C LEU A 58 -2.61 8.30 23.36
N SER A 59 -1.39 7.92 22.95
CA SER A 59 -1.06 7.71 21.53
C SER A 59 -1.80 6.50 20.95
N SER A 60 -1.98 5.43 21.72
CA SER A 60 -2.80 4.28 21.31
C SER A 60 -4.27 4.67 21.17
N SER A 61 -4.82 5.46 22.10
CA SER A 61 -6.18 5.97 22.01
C SER A 61 -6.39 6.84 20.76
N GLN A 62 -5.42 7.71 20.43
CA GLN A 62 -5.46 8.54 19.23
C GLN A 62 -5.44 7.69 17.95
N TYR A 63 -4.55 6.70 17.87
CA TYR A 63 -4.50 5.77 16.74
C TYR A 63 -5.82 4.99 16.57
N ILE A 64 -6.37 4.44 17.66
CA ILE A 64 -7.66 3.75 17.66
C ILE A 64 -8.78 4.66 17.14
N GLN A 65 -8.80 5.93 17.58
CA GLN A 65 -9.80 6.90 17.14
C GLN A 65 -9.67 7.25 15.66
N GLU A 66 -8.44 7.41 15.16
CA GLU A 66 -8.21 7.69 13.75
C GLU A 66 -8.64 6.53 12.85
N VAL A 67 -8.26 5.30 13.19
CA VAL A 67 -8.68 4.10 12.45
C VAL A 67 -10.20 3.96 12.46
N HIS A 68 -10.85 4.14 13.62
CA HIS A 68 -12.31 4.12 13.69
C HIS A 68 -12.95 5.25 12.87
N SER A 69 -12.40 6.47 12.91
CA SER A 69 -12.90 7.60 12.12
C SER A 69 -12.78 7.33 10.63
N ALA A 70 -11.62 6.82 10.18
CA ALA A 70 -11.38 6.46 8.79
C ALA A 70 -12.35 5.37 8.30
N ARG A 71 -12.58 4.33 9.11
CA ARG A 71 -13.59 3.28 8.83
C ARG A 71 -14.99 3.86 8.69
N LEU A 72 -15.42 4.73 9.61
CA LEU A 72 -16.76 5.33 9.56
C LEU A 72 -16.94 6.30 8.40
N LYS A 73 -15.88 7.02 7.99
CA LYS A 73 -15.88 7.89 6.80
C LYS A 73 -16.02 7.09 5.51
N ALA A 74 -15.44 5.88 5.47
CA ALA A 74 -15.53 4.98 4.33
C ALA A 74 -16.92 4.32 4.17
N ILE A 75 -17.78 4.33 5.21
CA ILE A 75 -19.13 3.78 5.14
C ILE A 75 -20.09 4.86 4.61
N PRO A 76 -20.63 4.71 3.38
CA PRO A 76 -21.54 5.69 2.82
C PRO A 76 -22.89 5.66 3.53
N LEU A 77 -23.57 6.80 3.55
CA LEU A 77 -24.86 6.96 4.23
C LEU A 77 -25.92 5.91 3.80
N ASP A 78 -25.86 5.45 2.55
CA ASP A 78 -26.81 4.47 2.01
C ASP A 78 -26.74 3.09 2.66
N GLU A 79 -25.62 2.72 3.29
CA GLU A 79 -25.48 1.46 4.03
C GLU A 79 -26.48 1.35 5.20
N MET A 80 -26.97 2.48 5.73
CA MET A 80 -28.01 2.47 6.75
C MET A 80 -29.32 1.84 6.28
N LYS A 81 -29.60 1.81 4.98
CA LYS A 81 -30.80 1.15 4.42
C LYS A 81 -30.79 -0.37 4.63
N LYS A 82 -29.61 -0.99 4.82
CA LYS A 82 -29.49 -2.43 5.12
C LYS A 82 -29.90 -2.76 6.56
N HIS A 83 -29.75 -1.81 7.47
CA HIS A 83 -30.04 -2.00 8.90
C HIS A 83 -31.41 -1.47 9.31
N THR A 84 -32.04 -0.62 8.51
CA THR A 84 -33.39 -0.11 8.80
C THR A 84 -34.16 0.28 7.54
N THR A 85 -35.37 -0.26 7.39
CA THR A 85 -36.26 0.00 6.24
C THR A 85 -37.01 1.33 6.40
N GLY A 86 -37.26 2.03 5.30
CA GLY A 86 -38.11 3.24 5.28
C GLY A 86 -37.38 4.56 5.59
N LEU A 87 -36.05 4.58 5.56
CA LEU A 87 -35.25 5.79 5.77
C LEU A 87 -35.26 6.73 4.55
N ARG A 88 -35.65 7.99 4.74
CA ARG A 88 -35.46 9.07 3.74
C ARG A 88 -34.11 9.75 3.99
N LEU A 89 -33.07 9.27 3.31
CA LEU A 89 -31.70 9.75 3.47
C LEU A 89 -31.36 10.98 2.60
N GLN A 90 -32.21 11.31 1.62
CA GLN A 90 -31.95 12.42 0.69
C GLN A 90 -31.85 13.77 1.42
N ALA A 91 -32.72 14.02 2.40
CA ALA A 91 -32.71 15.25 3.20
C ALA A 91 -31.39 15.46 3.98
N LEU A 92 -30.68 14.39 4.34
CA LEU A 92 -29.36 14.49 4.99
C LEU A 92 -28.26 14.81 3.96
N LYS A 93 -28.31 14.16 2.79
CA LYS A 93 -27.38 14.43 1.68
C LYS A 93 -27.48 15.86 1.17
N ASP A 94 -28.70 16.40 1.09
CA ASP A 94 -28.95 17.78 0.65
C ASP A 94 -28.35 18.83 1.59
N VAL A 95 -28.03 18.46 2.83
CA VAL A 95 -27.37 19.31 3.84
C VAL A 95 -25.88 18.95 4.00
N GLY A 96 -25.33 18.14 3.09
CA GLY A 96 -23.91 17.84 3.03
C GLY A 96 -23.44 16.68 3.93
N ILE A 97 -24.36 15.83 4.41
CA ILE A 97 -24.05 14.65 5.22
C ILE A 97 -23.95 13.44 4.28
N TRP A 98 -22.77 12.84 4.16
CA TRP A 98 -22.51 11.82 3.13
C TRP A 98 -22.06 10.47 3.70
N SER A 99 -21.57 10.44 4.93
CA SER A 99 -21.04 9.24 5.60
C SER A 99 -21.66 9.02 6.97
N VAL A 100 -21.48 7.81 7.51
CA VAL A 100 -21.89 7.49 8.89
C VAL A 100 -21.08 8.32 9.92
N ALA A 101 -19.83 8.68 9.59
CA ALA A 101 -19.00 9.55 10.42
C ALA A 101 -19.62 10.95 10.64
N ASP A 102 -20.28 11.51 9.63
CA ASP A 102 -20.89 12.86 9.71
C ASP A 102 -22.05 12.93 10.72
N LEU A 103 -22.69 11.79 10.98
CA LEU A 103 -23.77 11.62 11.95
C LEU A 103 -23.29 11.13 13.31
N GLN A 104 -22.00 10.82 13.47
CA GLN A 104 -21.47 10.32 14.73
C GLN A 104 -21.63 11.38 15.84
N GLY A 105 -22.22 10.98 16.98
CA GLY A 105 -22.47 11.87 18.10
C GLY A 105 -23.70 12.78 17.94
N TRP A 106 -24.44 12.69 16.85
CA TRP A 106 -25.73 13.37 16.72
C TRP A 106 -26.81 12.61 17.52
N ASN A 107 -27.61 13.36 18.28
CA ASN A 107 -28.78 12.82 18.98
C ASN A 107 -30.06 12.98 18.14
N GLU A 108 -31.14 12.31 18.53
CA GLU A 108 -32.40 12.32 17.78
C GLU A 108 -32.92 13.74 17.53
N TYR A 109 -32.76 14.62 18.53
CA TYR A 109 -33.14 16.03 18.42
C TYR A 109 -32.38 16.74 17.29
N ARG A 110 -31.04 16.65 17.27
CA ARG A 110 -30.21 17.30 16.25
C ARG A 110 -30.50 16.77 14.84
N VAL A 111 -30.72 15.46 14.70
CA VAL A 111 -31.10 14.85 13.41
C VAL A 111 -32.49 15.33 12.95
N SER A 112 -33.43 15.52 13.88
CA SER A 112 -34.78 16.03 13.56
C SER A 112 -34.83 17.51 13.16
N GLN A 113 -33.77 18.28 13.40
CA GLN A 113 -33.66 19.67 12.93
C GLN A 113 -33.36 19.77 11.42
N VAL A 114 -32.97 18.66 10.77
CA VAL A 114 -32.74 18.65 9.33
C VAL A 114 -34.07 18.69 8.59
N ARG A 115 -34.27 19.71 7.75
CA ARG A 115 -35.51 19.92 7.00
C ARG A 115 -35.81 18.70 6.13
N GLY A 116 -36.95 18.04 6.38
CA GLY A 116 -37.36 16.81 5.67
C GLY A 116 -37.15 15.51 6.45
N VAL A 117 -36.56 15.57 7.65
CA VAL A 117 -36.40 14.43 8.56
C VAL A 117 -37.39 14.52 9.72
N GLY A 118 -38.39 13.62 9.77
CA GLY A 118 -39.36 13.57 10.86
C GLY A 118 -38.83 12.86 12.13
N PRO A 119 -39.48 13.01 13.30
CA PRO A 119 -39.01 12.45 14.57
C PRO A 119 -38.82 10.92 14.56
N LYS A 120 -39.74 10.19 13.91
CA LYS A 120 -39.63 8.73 13.76
C LYS A 120 -38.44 8.33 12.89
N SER A 121 -38.17 9.08 11.83
CA SER A 121 -36.99 8.87 10.97
C SER A 121 -35.70 9.23 11.69
N ALA A 122 -35.69 10.30 12.49
CA ALA A 122 -34.52 10.68 13.31
C ALA A 122 -34.13 9.58 14.30
N SER A 123 -35.11 8.99 15.01
CA SER A 123 -34.86 7.87 15.93
C SER A 123 -34.37 6.59 15.22
N ALA A 124 -34.88 6.33 14.01
CA ALA A 124 -34.43 5.20 13.19
C ALA A 124 -32.98 5.41 12.69
N ILE A 125 -32.63 6.63 12.28
CA ILE A 125 -31.29 7.00 11.81
C ILE A 125 -30.27 6.88 12.95
N VAL A 126 -30.57 7.43 14.14
CA VAL A 126 -29.66 7.35 15.30
C VAL A 126 -29.43 5.89 15.71
N ARG A 127 -30.47 5.04 15.68
CA ARG A 127 -30.31 3.60 15.94
C ARG A 127 -29.46 2.88 14.89
N ALA A 128 -29.69 3.14 13.61
CA ALA A 128 -28.89 2.56 12.53
C ALA A 128 -27.41 2.98 12.63
N VAL A 129 -27.14 4.26 12.89
CA VAL A 129 -25.78 4.79 13.13
C VAL A 129 -25.13 4.10 14.32
N ALA A 130 -25.85 3.87 15.43
CA ALA A 130 -25.33 3.17 16.60
C ALA A 130 -24.94 1.72 16.29
N ILE A 131 -25.78 0.97 15.56
CA ILE A 131 -25.53 -0.43 15.16
C ILE A 131 -24.31 -0.53 14.25
N ILE A 132 -24.24 0.33 13.22
CA ILE A 132 -23.12 0.34 12.28
C ILE A 132 -21.84 0.76 12.98
N THR A 133 -21.89 1.76 13.86
CA THR A 133 -20.74 2.19 14.65
C THR A 133 -20.23 1.07 15.55
N ALA A 134 -21.13 0.33 16.21
CA ALA A 134 -20.75 -0.82 17.04
C ALA A 134 -20.12 -1.94 16.20
N SER A 135 -20.68 -2.23 15.03
CA SER A 135 -20.17 -3.26 14.11
C SER A 135 -18.79 -2.88 13.55
N ALA A 136 -18.60 -1.61 13.17
CA ALA A 136 -17.32 -1.09 12.67
C ALA A 136 -16.22 -1.09 13.74
N LYS A 137 -16.58 -0.85 15.00
CA LYS A 137 -15.66 -0.91 16.16
C LYS A 137 -15.33 -2.35 16.59
N ALA A 138 -16.17 -3.33 16.24
CA ALA A 138 -15.92 -4.74 16.54
C ALA A 138 -14.86 -5.37 15.62
N VAL A 139 -14.54 -4.74 14.49
CA VAL A 139 -13.47 -5.19 13.58
C VAL A 139 -12.11 -4.96 14.25
N PRO A 140 -11.23 -5.97 14.36
CA PRO A 140 -9.90 -5.82 14.94
C PRO A 140 -9.10 -4.68 14.31
N ILE A 141 -8.34 -3.93 15.10
CA ILE A 141 -7.48 -2.85 14.64
C ILE A 141 -6.14 -3.45 14.25
N ASN A 142 -5.66 -3.12 13.04
CA ASN A 142 -4.36 -3.60 12.58
C ASN A 142 -3.25 -2.93 13.37
N HIS A 143 -2.14 -3.65 13.57
CA HIS A 143 -0.95 -3.07 14.17
C HIS A 143 -0.30 -2.06 13.20
N PRO A 144 0.13 -0.88 13.66
CA PRO A 144 0.94 0.02 12.86
C PRO A 144 2.28 -0.65 12.54
N ALA A 145 2.76 -0.50 11.31
CA ALA A 145 4.05 -1.02 10.87
C ALA A 145 4.79 0.01 10.00
N PRO A 146 6.13 0.08 10.05
CA PRO A 146 6.89 0.90 9.12
C PRO A 146 6.70 0.48 7.65
N PRO A 147 6.75 1.42 6.69
CA PRO A 147 6.88 2.88 6.87
C PRO A 147 5.57 3.50 7.39
N PHE A 148 5.67 4.41 8.36
CA PHE A 148 4.51 5.03 8.99
C PHE A 148 3.75 5.89 7.98
N SER A 149 2.47 5.59 7.76
CA SER A 149 1.64 6.23 6.75
C SER A 149 1.01 7.55 7.23
N GLY A 150 0.98 7.77 8.55
CA GLY A 150 0.46 8.97 9.20
C GLY A 150 1.17 9.32 10.51
N ASP A 151 0.93 10.54 11.00
CA ASP A 151 1.58 11.08 12.20
C ASP A 151 1.21 10.32 13.49
N THR A 152 -0.01 9.78 13.58
CA THR A 152 -0.47 9.04 14.78
C THR A 152 0.14 7.64 14.89
N GLU A 153 0.32 6.94 13.77
CA GLU A 153 1.06 5.67 13.70
C GLU A 153 2.48 5.89 14.23
N ARG A 154 3.14 6.91 13.70
CA ARG A 154 4.48 7.32 14.12
C ARG A 154 4.54 7.67 15.61
N GLN A 155 3.58 8.44 16.13
CA GLN A 155 3.52 8.84 17.54
C GLN A 155 3.36 7.63 18.48
N LEU A 156 2.48 6.69 18.14
CA LEU A 156 2.32 5.44 18.89
C LEU A 156 3.63 4.63 18.90
N MET A 157 4.28 4.49 17.75
CA MET A 157 5.54 3.75 17.63
C MET A 157 6.69 4.44 18.38
N GLN A 158 6.73 5.77 18.41
CA GLN A 158 7.68 6.54 19.20
C GLN A 158 7.45 6.36 20.71
N ALA A 159 6.20 6.32 21.18
CA ALA A 159 5.87 6.09 22.58
C ALA A 159 6.30 4.69 23.02
N LEU A 160 6.05 3.67 22.18
CA LEU A 160 6.51 2.30 22.43
C LEU A 160 8.04 2.22 22.46
N TYR A 161 8.73 2.85 21.52
CA TYR A 161 10.20 2.93 21.52
C TYR A 161 10.74 3.53 22.84
N ARG A 162 10.17 4.63 23.31
CA ARG A 162 10.60 5.27 24.58
C ARG A 162 10.36 4.37 25.79
N GLN A 163 9.26 3.63 25.81
CA GLN A 163 8.98 2.64 26.84
C GLN A 163 9.99 1.50 26.80
N HIS A 164 10.31 0.97 25.61
CA HIS A 164 11.31 -0.08 25.43
C HIS A 164 12.71 0.36 25.86
N TRP A 165 13.10 1.58 25.49
CA TRP A 165 14.35 2.18 25.92
C TRP A 165 14.41 2.32 27.46
N PHE A 166 13.34 2.82 28.10
CA PHE A 166 13.30 2.91 29.57
C PHE A 166 13.41 1.53 30.24
N ASP A 167 12.68 0.54 29.73
CA ASP A 167 12.69 -0.82 30.29
C ASP A 167 14.05 -1.49 30.14
N THR A 168 14.75 -1.24 29.04
CA THR A 168 16.08 -1.81 28.75
C THR A 168 17.19 -1.18 29.60
N TYR A 169 17.21 0.16 29.71
CA TYR A 169 18.36 0.86 30.27
C TYR A 169 18.17 1.33 31.73
N ILE A 170 16.92 1.43 32.22
CA ILE A 170 16.62 2.13 33.49
C ILE A 170 15.77 1.31 34.45
N ALA A 171 14.89 0.42 33.98
CA ALA A 171 13.94 -0.26 34.87
C ALA A 171 14.63 -1.09 35.96
N GLU A 172 15.65 -1.87 35.62
CA GLU A 172 16.39 -2.68 36.59
C GLU A 172 17.13 -1.82 37.62
N GLN A 173 17.74 -0.70 37.16
CA GLN A 173 18.45 0.23 38.04
C GLN A 173 17.49 0.96 38.98
N THR A 174 16.29 1.28 38.51
CA THR A 174 15.22 1.89 39.34
C THR A 174 14.77 0.94 40.44
N ASP A 175 14.56 -0.34 40.11
CA ASP A 175 14.12 -1.35 41.07
C ASP A 175 15.23 -1.66 42.10
N ALA A 176 16.49 -1.69 41.68
CA ALA A 176 17.64 -1.85 42.58
C ALA A 176 17.81 -0.64 43.50
N PHE A 177 17.73 0.57 42.95
CA PHE A 177 17.81 1.82 43.70
C PHE A 177 16.68 1.96 44.73
N GLY A 178 15.44 1.68 44.34
CA GLY A 178 14.28 1.72 45.23
C GLY A 178 14.40 0.72 46.39
N LYS A 179 14.90 -0.49 46.15
CA LYS A 179 15.17 -1.47 47.23
C LYS A 179 16.23 -0.98 48.22
N ALA A 180 17.31 -0.38 47.71
CA ALA A 180 18.35 0.18 48.56
C ALA A 180 17.83 1.36 49.39
N LEU A 181 17.05 2.26 48.76
CA LEU A 181 16.42 3.39 49.44
C LEU A 181 15.44 2.95 50.53
N ALA A 182 14.61 1.93 50.26
CA ALA A 182 13.64 1.40 51.21
C ALA A 182 14.28 0.90 52.52
N LEU A 183 15.49 0.31 52.45
CA LEU A 183 16.24 -0.12 53.63
C LEU A 183 16.64 1.07 54.53
N HIS A 184 17.06 2.17 53.91
CA HIS A 184 17.41 3.39 54.62
C HIS A 184 16.17 4.14 55.13
N GLN A 185 15.06 4.15 54.39
CA GLN A 185 13.78 4.71 54.83
C GLN A 185 13.22 3.95 56.04
N SER A 186 13.26 2.62 56.03
CA SER A 186 12.87 1.79 57.17
C SER A 186 13.72 2.11 58.40
N THR A 187 15.04 2.20 58.24
CA THR A 187 15.95 2.58 59.33
C THR A 187 15.65 4.00 59.85
N ARG A 188 15.34 4.95 58.95
CA ARG A 188 14.94 6.31 59.32
C ARG A 188 13.67 6.32 60.15
N ASP A 189 12.63 5.62 59.71
CA ASP A 189 11.32 5.64 60.37
C ASP A 189 11.40 4.99 61.75
N GLU A 190 12.10 3.86 61.87
CA GLU A 190 12.39 3.22 63.16
C GLU A 190 13.11 4.17 64.12
N VAL A 191 14.21 4.79 63.67
CA VAL A 191 14.99 5.70 64.51
C VAL A 191 14.18 6.94 64.87
N ALA A 192 13.45 7.53 63.92
CA ALA A 192 12.64 8.74 64.12
C ALA A 192 11.58 8.56 65.21
N THR A 193 11.01 7.36 65.37
CA THR A 193 10.09 7.07 66.48
C THR A 193 10.79 7.04 67.84
N LYS A 194 12.04 6.59 67.89
CA LYS A 194 12.82 6.42 69.13
C LYS A 194 13.63 7.65 69.53
N VAL A 195 13.80 8.61 68.62
CA VAL A 195 14.45 9.92 68.89
C VAL A 195 13.47 11.10 68.85
N GLY A 196 12.18 10.85 68.60
CA GLY A 196 11.15 11.88 68.53
C GLY A 196 10.84 12.55 69.88
N PHE A 197 10.28 13.77 69.82
CA PHE A 197 10.00 14.63 70.98
C PHE A 197 9.31 13.90 72.13
N SER A 198 8.23 13.16 71.85
CA SER A 198 7.48 12.44 72.88
C SER A 198 8.32 11.37 73.56
N TYR A 199 9.05 10.55 72.81
CA TYR A 199 9.90 9.49 73.38
C TYR A 199 11.09 10.07 74.15
N TRP A 200 11.70 11.14 73.62
CA TRP A 200 12.78 11.88 74.28
C TRP A 200 12.34 12.49 75.61
N LEU A 201 11.14 13.09 75.65
CA LEU A 201 10.56 13.68 76.85
C LEU A 201 10.26 12.62 77.92
N TRP A 202 9.62 11.50 77.53
CA TRP A 202 9.29 10.39 78.43
C TRP A 202 10.51 9.64 78.98
N LYS A 203 11.66 9.70 78.28
CA LYS A 203 12.92 9.06 78.70
C LYS A 203 13.93 10.06 79.29
N PHE A 204 13.47 11.25 79.70
CA PHE A 204 14.29 12.30 80.34
C PHE A 204 15.55 12.69 79.57
N GLY A 205 15.41 12.84 78.25
CA GLY A 205 16.37 13.53 77.40
C GLY A 205 17.68 12.81 77.06
N SER A 206 18.04 11.73 77.75
CA SER A 206 19.20 10.88 77.41
C SER A 206 19.13 9.52 78.11
N ASN A 207 18.62 8.51 77.40
CA ASN A 207 18.68 7.11 77.80
C ASN A 207 19.59 6.34 76.83
N GLU A 208 20.15 5.21 77.24
CA GLU A 208 20.95 4.30 76.42
C GLU A 208 20.26 3.97 75.08
N THR A 209 18.93 3.80 75.08
CA THR A 209 18.15 3.60 73.86
C THR A 209 18.24 4.79 72.89
N ILE A 210 18.23 6.03 73.38
CA ILE A 210 18.33 7.23 72.53
C ILE A 210 19.75 7.32 71.95
N ARG A 211 20.79 7.07 72.76
CA ARG A 211 22.19 7.02 72.30
C ARG A 211 22.43 5.94 71.25
N HIS A 212 21.90 4.73 71.46
CA HIS A 212 21.97 3.64 70.49
C HIS A 212 21.35 4.03 69.13
N ASN A 213 20.16 4.65 69.15
CA ASN A 213 19.49 5.07 67.92
C ASN A 213 20.17 6.27 67.23
N ILE A 214 20.78 7.19 67.99
CA ILE A 214 21.64 8.26 67.43
C ILE A 214 22.87 7.65 66.72
N ASN A 215 23.49 6.63 67.31
CA ASN A 215 24.64 5.95 66.68
C ASN A 215 24.20 5.19 65.41
N ARG A 216 23.06 4.49 65.46
CA ARG A 216 22.48 3.82 64.29
C ARG A 216 22.17 4.81 63.16
N ALA A 217 21.66 5.99 63.48
CA ALA A 217 21.45 7.08 62.51
C ALA A 217 22.74 7.62 61.90
N ASN A 218 23.77 7.88 62.72
CA ASN A 218 25.06 8.35 62.20
C ASN A 218 25.75 7.28 61.33
N SER A 219 25.60 6.00 61.67
CA SER A 219 26.08 4.90 60.84
C SER A 219 25.38 4.90 59.48
N MET A 220 24.06 5.08 59.45
CA MET A 220 23.29 5.18 58.20
C MET A 220 23.73 6.38 57.36
N ILE A 221 23.90 7.56 57.97
CA ILE A 221 24.43 8.75 57.27
C ILE A 221 25.82 8.46 56.70
N GLY A 222 26.70 7.82 57.47
CA GLY A 222 28.03 7.40 57.02
C GLY A 222 27.97 6.50 55.78
N THR A 223 27.09 5.48 55.79
CA THR A 223 26.92 4.60 54.62
C THR A 223 26.40 5.34 53.37
N LEU A 224 25.57 6.37 53.54
CA LEU A 224 25.09 7.20 52.43
C LEU A 224 26.15 8.17 51.89
N GLU A 225 27.13 8.52 52.74
CA GLU A 225 28.27 9.35 52.40
C GLU A 225 29.47 8.54 51.88
N GLU A 226 29.44 7.21 51.91
CA GLU A 226 30.48 6.38 51.31
C GLU A 226 30.58 6.59 49.79
N ALA A 227 31.79 6.38 49.24
CA ALA A 227 32.06 6.59 47.82
C ALA A 227 31.15 5.74 46.93
N GLY A 228 30.81 4.52 47.35
CA GLY A 228 29.89 3.64 46.61
C GLY A 228 28.47 4.17 46.51
N ALA A 229 27.89 4.66 47.62
CA ALA A 229 26.54 5.24 47.64
C ALA A 229 26.45 6.56 46.87
N ARG A 230 27.53 7.37 46.90
CA ARG A 230 27.64 8.57 46.05
C ARG A 230 27.72 8.21 44.56
N SER A 231 28.56 7.26 44.19
CA SER A 231 28.66 6.79 42.80
C SER A 231 27.36 6.22 42.27
N MET A 232 26.62 5.46 43.09
CA MET A 232 25.31 4.90 42.71
C MET A 232 24.28 6.02 42.46
N ARG A 233 24.23 7.02 43.35
CA ARG A 233 23.35 8.20 43.22
C ARG A 233 23.66 9.00 41.95
N ASP A 234 24.93 9.32 41.72
CA ASP A 234 25.36 10.14 40.60
C ASP A 234 25.13 9.40 39.27
N GLY A 235 25.37 8.09 39.24
CA GLY A 235 25.05 7.22 38.12
C GLY A 235 23.56 7.19 37.81
N PHE A 236 22.71 7.00 38.83
CA PHE A 236 21.26 7.00 38.63
C PHE A 236 20.72 8.36 38.16
N SER A 237 21.23 9.46 38.72
CA SER A 237 20.91 10.82 38.27
C SER A 237 21.28 11.05 36.80
N THR A 238 22.45 10.54 36.37
CA THR A 238 22.91 10.63 34.98
C THR A 238 21.98 9.86 34.04
N LEU A 239 21.62 8.62 34.39
CA LEU A 239 20.67 7.80 33.62
C LEU A 239 19.29 8.45 33.49
N LEU A 240 18.77 9.02 34.58
CA LEU A 240 17.51 9.78 34.52
C LEU A 240 17.62 11.01 33.62
N SER A 241 18.78 11.66 33.58
CA SER A 241 19.04 12.79 32.67
C SER A 241 19.06 12.37 31.20
N GLU A 242 19.67 11.24 30.89
CA GLU A 242 19.65 10.65 29.54
C GLU A 242 18.22 10.30 29.11
N CYS A 243 17.43 9.70 30.01
CA CYS A 243 16.01 9.44 29.77
C CYS A 243 15.24 10.71 29.42
N ARG A 244 15.45 11.79 30.18
CA ARG A 244 14.79 13.08 29.90
C ARG A 244 15.15 13.58 28.50
N SER A 245 16.40 13.43 28.07
CA SER A 245 16.84 13.81 26.73
C SER A 245 16.09 13.03 25.64
N VAL A 246 15.97 11.70 25.81
CA VAL A 246 15.25 10.83 24.86
C VAL A 246 13.74 11.17 24.82
N CYS A 247 13.14 11.48 25.97
CA CYS A 247 11.73 11.85 26.06
C CYS A 247 11.43 13.27 25.54
N ALA A 248 12.35 14.21 25.69
CA ALA A 248 12.17 15.60 25.25
C ALA A 248 12.34 15.77 23.73
N ASN A 249 13.18 14.94 23.10
CA ASN A 249 13.51 15.06 21.69
C ASN A 249 12.65 14.16 20.80
N ARG A 250 12.41 14.61 19.56
CA ARG A 250 11.83 13.75 18.52
C ARG A 250 12.84 12.65 18.20
N VAL A 251 12.44 11.40 18.34
CA VAL A 251 13.25 10.25 17.94
C VAL A 251 13.22 10.12 16.42
N SER A 252 14.37 9.86 15.79
CA SER A 252 14.48 9.60 14.35
C SER A 252 13.68 8.38 13.93
N ASP A 253 13.04 8.46 12.77
CA ASP A 253 12.22 7.36 12.25
C ASP A 253 13.08 6.12 12.00
N GLU A 254 14.33 6.28 11.53
CA GLU A 254 15.30 5.19 11.38
C GLU A 254 15.54 4.41 12.68
N SER A 255 15.66 5.09 13.82
CA SER A 255 15.90 4.44 15.12
C SER A 255 14.68 3.67 15.60
N ILE A 256 13.47 4.21 15.39
CA ILE A 256 12.22 3.52 15.73
C ILE A 256 12.04 2.29 14.83
N ILE A 257 12.33 2.42 13.54
CA ILE A 257 12.18 1.35 12.56
C ILE A 257 13.17 0.22 12.84
N GLN A 258 14.43 0.55 13.15
CA GLN A 258 15.45 -0.42 13.51
C GLN A 258 15.06 -1.19 14.77
N ASP A 259 14.71 -0.49 15.85
CA ASP A 259 14.32 -1.12 17.13
C ASP A 259 13.05 -1.97 16.98
N PHE A 260 12.10 -1.54 16.15
CA PHE A 260 10.90 -2.31 15.83
C PHE A 260 11.21 -3.64 15.15
N TYR A 261 12.09 -3.66 14.15
CA TYR A 261 12.44 -4.90 13.45
C TYR A 261 13.29 -5.84 14.31
N GLU A 262 14.17 -5.31 15.15
CA GLU A 262 14.97 -6.09 16.09
C GLU A 262 14.11 -6.72 17.21
N ASN A 263 13.04 -6.03 17.63
CA ASN A 263 12.21 -6.42 18.78
C ASN A 263 10.73 -6.66 18.41
N HIS A 264 10.47 -7.16 17.20
CA HIS A 264 9.12 -7.27 16.63
C HIS A 264 8.10 -7.95 17.56
N ASP A 265 8.46 -9.07 18.19
CA ASP A 265 7.56 -9.83 19.08
C ASP A 265 7.13 -9.03 20.32
N LEU A 266 8.03 -8.18 20.83
CA LEU A 266 7.75 -7.30 21.96
C LEU A 266 6.75 -6.21 21.56
N TYR A 267 6.98 -5.57 20.42
CA TYR A 267 6.09 -4.57 19.86
C TYR A 267 4.71 -5.15 19.54
N ASP A 268 4.64 -6.32 18.93
CA ASP A 268 3.40 -7.02 18.63
C ASP A 268 2.59 -7.33 19.91
N SER A 269 3.27 -7.78 20.98
CA SER A 269 2.64 -8.02 22.28
C SER A 269 2.10 -6.74 22.91
N TRP A 270 2.85 -5.63 22.86
CA TRP A 270 2.43 -4.35 23.40
C TRP A 270 1.27 -3.75 22.62
N LEU A 271 1.34 -3.78 21.29
CA LEU A 271 0.27 -3.32 20.40
C LEU A 271 -1.00 -4.15 20.61
N THR A 272 -0.89 -5.48 20.69
CA THR A 272 -2.03 -6.34 21.01
C THR A 272 -2.66 -5.92 22.34
N ARG A 273 -1.84 -5.70 23.38
CA ARG A 273 -2.34 -5.30 24.70
C ARG A 273 -3.05 -3.95 24.66
N GLN A 274 -2.45 -2.94 24.04
CA GLN A 274 -2.99 -1.58 24.00
C GLN A 274 -4.24 -1.47 23.11
N LEU A 275 -4.21 -2.11 21.94
CA LEU A 275 -5.28 -2.01 20.94
C LEU A 275 -6.48 -2.90 21.26
N VAL A 276 -6.29 -4.01 21.98
CA VAL A 276 -7.40 -4.87 22.44
C VAL A 276 -8.04 -4.33 23.73
N GLN A 277 -7.27 -3.76 24.67
CA GLN A 277 -7.82 -3.27 25.95
C GLN A 277 -8.58 -1.95 25.82
N GLY A 278 -8.32 -1.14 24.78
CA GLY A 278 -9.09 0.08 24.49
C GLY A 278 -10.59 -0.15 24.21
N GLY A 279 -11.01 -1.42 23.99
CA GLY A 279 -12.39 -1.80 23.70
C GLY A 279 -13.26 -2.17 24.91
N SER A 280 -12.72 -2.42 26.11
CA SER A 280 -13.54 -2.86 27.24
C SER A 280 -12.88 -2.65 28.61
N LYS A 281 -13.25 -1.56 29.30
CA LYS A 281 -13.34 -1.56 30.76
C LYS A 281 -14.74 -2.03 31.18
N SER A 282 -15.04 -3.31 30.94
CA SER A 282 -16.11 -4.02 31.67
C SER A 282 -15.66 -5.45 31.94
N ARG A 283 -15.42 -5.72 33.23
CA ARG A 283 -14.93 -7.01 33.74
C ARG A 283 -16.12 -7.96 33.92
N ALA A 284 -16.19 -9.01 33.10
CA ALA A 284 -16.94 -10.23 33.42
C ALA A 284 -16.16 -11.47 32.95
N LYS A 285 -16.04 -12.45 33.85
CA LYS A 285 -15.29 -13.72 33.69
C LYS A 285 -16.03 -14.73 32.78
N PRO A 286 -15.35 -15.79 32.32
CA PRO A 286 -15.65 -16.50 31.09
C PRO A 286 -16.72 -17.58 31.26
N MET A 287 -17.45 -17.87 30.18
CA MET A 287 -18.22 -19.11 30.04
C MET A 287 -17.94 -19.72 28.67
N LEU A 288 -17.28 -20.88 28.69
CA LEU A 288 -17.07 -21.76 27.56
C LEU A 288 -18.40 -22.37 27.11
N GLN A 289 -18.71 -22.25 25.82
CA GLN A 289 -19.55 -23.24 25.15
C GLN A 289 -19.15 -23.40 23.68
N GLN A 290 -18.80 -24.64 23.34
CA GLN A 290 -18.39 -25.15 22.03
C GLN A 290 -19.55 -25.10 21.03
N ILE A 291 -19.31 -24.60 19.80
CA ILE A 291 -19.97 -25.06 18.56
C ILE A 291 -18.96 -25.02 17.40
N ALA A 292 -19.06 -26.04 16.54
CA ALA A 292 -18.20 -26.50 15.45
C ALA A 292 -18.07 -25.53 14.22
N PRO A 293 -17.16 -25.81 13.27
CA PRO A 293 -16.71 -24.85 12.27
C PRO A 293 -17.54 -24.93 10.98
N ASN A 294 -18.26 -23.86 10.64
CA ASN A 294 -18.68 -23.53 9.28
C ASN A 294 -19.27 -22.12 9.21
N ALA A 295 -18.53 -21.19 8.60
CA ALA A 295 -19.02 -20.08 7.77
C ALA A 295 -17.85 -19.13 7.43
N MET A 296 -17.27 -19.25 6.22
CA MET A 296 -16.49 -18.17 5.61
C MET A 296 -16.85 -18.05 4.12
N ALA A 297 -17.77 -17.12 3.88
CA ALA A 297 -18.05 -16.34 2.65
C ALA A 297 -19.26 -15.48 3.04
N ALA A 298 -19.42 -14.20 2.73
CA ALA A 298 -18.81 -13.23 1.84
C ALA A 298 -19.07 -11.84 2.51
N SER A 299 -18.65 -10.67 2.05
CA SER A 299 -18.82 -10.18 0.69
C SER A 299 -18.13 -8.82 0.51
N ASP A 300 -17.56 -8.68 -0.68
CA ASP A 300 -17.35 -7.44 -1.37
C ASP A 300 -18.62 -6.59 -1.55
N LEU A 301 -18.30 -5.37 -1.97
CA LEU A 301 -19.10 -4.20 -2.26
C LEU A 301 -20.27 -4.40 -3.23
N VAL A 302 -21.21 -3.49 -3.04
CA VAL A 302 -22.41 -3.19 -3.81
C VAL A 302 -22.10 -2.81 -5.26
N HIS A 303 -22.89 -3.36 -6.20
CA HIS A 303 -23.12 -2.79 -7.52
C HIS A 303 -24.26 -1.75 -7.44
N VAL A 304 -24.05 -0.57 -8.04
CA VAL A 304 -25.10 0.43 -8.30
C VAL A 304 -25.67 0.20 -9.70
N GLU A 305 -27.00 0.27 -9.82
CA GLU A 305 -27.75 0.39 -11.07
C GLU A 305 -28.68 1.61 -10.98
N PHE A 306 -28.77 2.39 -12.05
CA PHE A 306 -29.70 3.52 -12.20
C PHE A 306 -30.67 3.25 -13.36
N GLY A 307 -31.97 3.49 -13.13
CA GLY A 307 -32.89 3.99 -14.15
C GLY A 307 -34.11 3.12 -14.50
N ARG A 308 -35.24 3.37 -13.82
CA ARG A 308 -36.60 3.12 -14.34
C ARG A 308 -37.15 4.39 -15.00
N VAL A 309 -37.99 4.22 -16.02
CA VAL A 309 -39.00 5.20 -16.45
C VAL A 309 -40.39 4.56 -16.32
N VAL A 310 -41.34 5.32 -15.78
CA VAL A 310 -42.78 5.03 -15.53
C VAL A 310 -43.60 5.78 -16.61
N PRO A 311 -44.87 5.43 -16.94
CA PRO A 311 -46.02 6.05 -16.25
C PRO A 311 -47.37 5.26 -16.24
N GLY A 312 -48.14 5.42 -15.15
CA GLY A 312 -49.56 5.85 -15.23
C GLY A 312 -50.72 4.86 -14.92
N PRO A 313 -51.82 5.30 -14.24
CA PRO A 313 -52.84 4.47 -13.56
C PRO A 313 -54.21 4.42 -14.31
N PRO A 314 -55.30 3.73 -13.88
CA PRO A 314 -56.23 4.18 -12.82
C PRO A 314 -56.95 2.99 -12.08
N PRO A 315 -58.17 3.12 -11.51
CA PRO A 315 -58.46 3.42 -10.10
C PRO A 315 -59.18 2.27 -9.33
N ALA A 316 -59.30 2.42 -8.01
CA ALA A 316 -60.26 1.66 -7.18
C ALA A 316 -61.70 2.15 -7.44
N PRO A 317 -62.76 1.36 -7.13
CA PRO A 317 -63.39 1.52 -5.82
C PRO A 317 -64.11 0.29 -5.21
N THR A 318 -64.28 0.38 -3.88
CA THR A 318 -65.43 -0.01 -3.04
C THR A 318 -65.89 -1.47 -2.94
N GLY A 319 -65.78 -2.00 -1.73
CA GLY A 319 -66.59 -3.11 -1.25
C GLY A 319 -68.00 -2.67 -0.82
N GLY A 320 -68.94 -3.63 -0.85
CA GLY A 320 -70.31 -3.45 -0.39
C GLY A 320 -71.12 -4.75 -0.41
N ASN A 321 -71.08 -5.47 0.72
CA ASN A 321 -72.14 -6.28 1.35
C ASN A 321 -72.94 -7.38 0.60
N ARG A 322 -72.98 -8.52 1.32
CA ARG A 322 -74.14 -9.40 1.64
C ARG A 322 -74.37 -10.68 0.80
N PRO A 323 -75.03 -11.72 1.38
CA PRO A 323 -74.35 -13.01 1.64
C PRO A 323 -75.20 -14.28 1.29
N VAL A 324 -74.66 -15.45 1.65
CA VAL A 324 -75.32 -16.76 1.91
C VAL A 324 -76.00 -17.49 0.73
N SER A 325 -75.46 -18.66 0.37
CA SER A 325 -76.08 -20.02 0.49
C SER A 325 -75.20 -21.02 -0.32
N ALA A 326 -74.48 -21.96 0.30
CA ALA A 326 -74.88 -23.22 0.94
C ALA A 326 -74.85 -24.43 -0.02
N SER A 327 -73.90 -25.34 0.26
CA SER A 327 -73.95 -26.82 0.13
C SER A 327 -74.16 -27.46 -1.26
N VAL A 328 -73.71 -28.69 -1.57
CA VAL A 328 -72.79 -29.73 -1.06
C VAL A 328 -72.70 -30.75 -2.22
N GLU A 329 -71.54 -31.40 -2.35
CA GLU A 329 -71.23 -32.72 -2.96
C GLU A 329 -72.22 -33.40 -3.93
N THR A 330 -71.74 -33.86 -5.10
CA THR A 330 -71.31 -35.26 -5.33
C THR A 330 -71.05 -35.53 -6.83
N ASN A 331 -69.98 -36.30 -7.10
CA ASN A 331 -69.63 -37.04 -8.33
C ASN A 331 -70.76 -38.03 -8.74
N PRO A 332 -70.80 -38.70 -9.93
CA PRO A 332 -69.66 -39.08 -10.80
C PRO A 332 -69.90 -39.15 -12.34
N ARG A 333 -68.80 -39.37 -13.07
CA ARG A 333 -68.58 -40.14 -14.33
C ARG A 333 -69.80 -40.47 -15.24
N HIS A 334 -69.71 -40.13 -16.53
CA HIS A 334 -69.74 -41.11 -17.64
C HIS A 334 -69.41 -40.49 -19.01
N SER A 335 -68.78 -41.32 -19.85
CA SER A 335 -68.38 -41.13 -21.24
C SER A 335 -69.55 -40.94 -22.21
N GLU A 336 -69.35 -40.19 -23.30
CA GLU A 336 -70.24 -40.23 -24.48
C GLU A 336 -69.46 -40.45 -25.77
N ALA A 337 -69.99 -41.36 -26.57
CA ALA A 337 -69.50 -41.85 -27.86
C ALA A 337 -70.15 -41.08 -29.02
N LEU A 338 -69.44 -41.05 -30.14
CA LEU A 338 -69.79 -40.39 -31.40
C LEU A 338 -70.86 -41.17 -32.18
N VAL A 339 -71.82 -40.44 -32.74
CA VAL A 339 -72.80 -40.94 -33.73
C VAL A 339 -72.44 -40.37 -35.11
N SER A 340 -72.35 -41.25 -36.10
CA SER A 340 -72.21 -40.91 -37.52
C SER A 340 -73.54 -40.98 -38.25
N VAL A 341 -73.83 -40.02 -39.13
CA VAL A 341 -74.95 -40.07 -40.07
C VAL A 341 -74.44 -39.90 -41.50
N ARG A 342 -74.91 -40.75 -42.42
CA ARG A 342 -74.74 -40.63 -43.89
C ARG A 342 -76.11 -40.67 -44.54
N ILE A 343 -76.33 -39.82 -45.53
CA ILE A 343 -77.37 -39.95 -46.57
C ILE A 343 -76.74 -39.53 -47.89
N GLY A 344 -76.88 -40.35 -48.93
CA GLY A 344 -76.23 -40.19 -50.23
C GLY A 344 -77.14 -39.70 -51.36
N SER A 345 -76.57 -39.59 -52.56
CA SER A 345 -77.19 -39.99 -53.84
C SER A 345 -76.13 -39.94 -54.96
N ASP A 346 -76.20 -40.96 -55.81
CA ASP A 346 -75.28 -41.32 -56.88
C ASP A 346 -75.36 -40.41 -58.11
N ILE A 347 -74.21 -40.04 -58.69
CA ILE A 347 -74.02 -39.93 -60.16
C ILE A 347 -72.59 -40.38 -60.50
N VAL A 348 -72.50 -41.31 -61.45
CA VAL A 348 -71.30 -41.96 -62.00
C VAL A 348 -70.77 -41.20 -63.22
N HIS A 349 -69.46 -40.92 -63.30
CA HIS A 349 -68.66 -40.85 -64.54
C HIS A 349 -67.14 -40.95 -64.24
N PRO A 350 -66.30 -41.36 -65.22
CA PRO A 350 -65.22 -42.35 -65.02
C PRO A 350 -63.84 -41.78 -64.68
N MET A 351 -62.97 -42.69 -64.20
CA MET A 351 -61.55 -42.53 -63.89
C MET A 351 -60.77 -41.81 -65.00
N THR A 352 -60.07 -40.75 -64.64
CA THR A 352 -58.80 -40.38 -65.29
C THR A 352 -57.71 -40.49 -64.24
N GLU A 353 -56.78 -41.39 -64.50
CA GLU A 353 -55.64 -41.73 -63.66
C GLU A 353 -54.63 -40.57 -63.68
N PHE A 354 -54.49 -39.86 -62.57
CA PHE A 354 -53.31 -39.03 -62.31
C PHE A 354 -52.45 -39.75 -61.28
N ALA A 355 -51.39 -40.40 -61.74
CA ALA A 355 -50.34 -40.91 -60.88
C ALA A 355 -49.57 -39.73 -60.28
N LEU A 356 -49.76 -39.47 -58.98
CA LEU A 356 -48.83 -38.64 -58.22
C LEU A 356 -47.51 -39.41 -58.03
N PRO A 357 -46.34 -38.75 -58.15
CA PRO A 357 -45.06 -39.40 -57.89
C PRO A 357 -45.06 -40.00 -56.49
N VAL A 358 -44.52 -41.21 -56.36
CA VAL A 358 -44.32 -41.87 -55.07
C VAL A 358 -43.41 -40.99 -54.21
N ALA A 359 -44.01 -40.20 -53.31
CA ALA A 359 -43.28 -39.63 -52.21
C ALA A 359 -42.81 -40.79 -51.34
N GLN A 360 -41.50 -41.02 -51.32
CA GLN A 360 -40.88 -41.93 -50.35
C GLN A 360 -41.39 -41.54 -48.96
N ARG A 361 -42.20 -42.42 -48.36
CA ARG A 361 -42.63 -42.31 -46.98
C ARG A 361 -41.38 -42.30 -46.10
N ALA A 362 -40.98 -41.12 -45.64
CA ALA A 362 -40.04 -41.01 -44.53
C ALA A 362 -40.61 -41.79 -43.34
N ALA A 363 -39.78 -42.66 -42.78
CA ALA A 363 -40.12 -43.57 -41.70
C ALA A 363 -40.76 -42.81 -40.51
N ARG A 364 -41.81 -43.40 -39.93
CA ARG A 364 -42.34 -43.01 -38.62
C ARG A 364 -41.33 -43.42 -37.54
N SER A 365 -40.29 -42.64 -37.28
CA SER A 365 -39.67 -42.65 -35.95
C SER A 365 -40.06 -41.37 -35.21
N LYS A 366 -40.38 -41.51 -33.92
CA LYS A 366 -40.78 -40.41 -33.04
C LYS A 366 -39.56 -39.71 -32.42
N ASP A 367 -38.36 -40.06 -32.87
CA ASP A 367 -37.10 -39.75 -32.18
C ASP A 367 -36.41 -38.53 -32.79
N LEU A 368 -35.80 -37.72 -31.92
CA LEU A 368 -34.96 -36.58 -32.29
C LEU A 368 -33.72 -37.07 -33.06
N ARG A 369 -33.50 -36.57 -34.28
CA ARG A 369 -32.32 -36.91 -35.10
C ARG A 369 -31.41 -35.71 -35.28
N TRP A 370 -30.13 -35.88 -35.02
CA TRP A 370 -29.09 -34.92 -35.37
C TRP A 370 -28.67 -35.07 -36.84
N LEU A 371 -28.53 -33.96 -37.57
CA LEU A 371 -27.98 -33.94 -38.93
C LEU A 371 -26.52 -33.45 -38.90
N THR A 372 -25.64 -34.26 -39.46
CA THR A 372 -24.20 -33.97 -39.54
C THR A 372 -23.86 -32.98 -40.67
N ARG A 373 -22.61 -32.50 -40.72
CA ARG A 373 -22.13 -31.55 -41.73
C ARG A 373 -22.41 -32.08 -43.16
N GLY A 374 -23.11 -31.29 -43.97
CA GLY A 374 -23.42 -31.63 -45.37
C GLY A 374 -24.54 -32.65 -45.57
N GLU A 375 -25.18 -33.13 -44.49
CA GLU A 375 -26.30 -34.05 -44.57
C GLU A 375 -27.60 -33.30 -44.90
N SER A 376 -28.21 -33.63 -46.04
CA SER A 376 -29.37 -32.88 -46.54
C SER A 376 -30.72 -33.44 -46.10
N ILE A 377 -31.70 -32.57 -45.82
CA ILE A 377 -33.09 -32.95 -45.55
C ILE A 377 -34.08 -31.99 -46.24
N GLN A 378 -35.27 -32.49 -46.57
CA GLN A 378 -36.39 -31.69 -47.05
C GLN A 378 -37.40 -31.45 -45.92
N ILE A 379 -37.70 -30.18 -45.62
CA ILE A 379 -38.72 -29.80 -44.63
C ILE A 379 -39.68 -28.81 -45.30
N GLN A 380 -40.93 -29.22 -45.51
CA GLN A 380 -42.03 -28.39 -46.03
C GLN A 380 -41.69 -27.56 -47.28
N GLY A 381 -40.86 -28.11 -48.18
CA GLY A 381 -40.46 -27.46 -49.43
C GLY A 381 -39.08 -26.79 -49.40
N HIS A 382 -38.42 -26.73 -48.23
CA HIS A 382 -37.07 -26.19 -48.08
C HIS A 382 -36.02 -27.31 -48.05
N THR A 383 -34.96 -27.17 -48.84
CA THR A 383 -33.82 -28.10 -48.88
C THR A 383 -32.73 -27.59 -47.95
N LEU A 384 -32.55 -28.20 -46.79
CA LEU A 384 -31.46 -27.87 -45.88
C LEU A 384 -30.28 -28.76 -46.22
N SER A 385 -29.17 -28.20 -46.71
CA SER A 385 -27.99 -28.96 -47.17
C SER A 385 -26.76 -28.81 -46.26
N HIS A 386 -26.78 -27.83 -45.35
CA HIS A 386 -25.63 -27.49 -44.50
C HIS A 386 -25.45 -28.43 -43.29
N GLY A 387 -26.55 -28.92 -42.71
CA GLY A 387 -26.55 -29.77 -41.52
C GLY A 387 -26.48 -28.99 -40.19
N PHE A 388 -25.92 -29.62 -39.14
CA PHE A 388 -25.78 -29.09 -37.78
C PHE A 388 -27.09 -28.66 -37.11
N VAL A 389 -28.16 -29.42 -37.36
CA VAL A 389 -29.48 -29.16 -36.78
C VAL A 389 -30.11 -30.45 -36.28
N TYR A 390 -30.91 -30.33 -35.24
CA TYR A 390 -31.79 -31.42 -34.79
C TYR A 390 -33.13 -31.36 -35.54
N VAL A 391 -33.64 -32.50 -36.00
CA VAL A 391 -34.95 -32.64 -36.66
C VAL A 391 -35.75 -33.72 -35.95
N GLY A 392 -36.98 -33.42 -35.53
CA GLY A 392 -37.80 -34.38 -34.77
C GLY A 392 -38.99 -33.75 -34.06
N LYS A 393 -39.71 -34.57 -33.27
CA LYS A 393 -41.02 -34.15 -32.74
C LYS A 393 -40.88 -33.19 -31.56
N GLY A 394 -39.71 -33.15 -30.91
CA GLY A 394 -39.57 -32.47 -29.64
C GLY A 394 -40.31 -33.28 -28.58
N ILE A 395 -39.68 -34.24 -27.91
CA ILE A 395 -40.36 -34.95 -26.82
C ILE A 395 -40.29 -34.04 -25.58
N ASN A 396 -41.33 -33.20 -25.42
CA ASN A 396 -41.55 -32.20 -24.35
C ASN A 396 -40.94 -30.81 -24.57
N SER A 397 -41.36 -29.88 -23.71
CA SER A 397 -40.96 -28.46 -23.65
C SER A 397 -39.50 -28.26 -23.22
N GLU A 398 -38.57 -29.05 -23.77
CA GLU A 398 -37.13 -29.01 -23.46
C GLU A 398 -36.26 -29.07 -24.74
N GLU A 399 -36.78 -29.56 -25.87
CA GLU A 399 -36.04 -29.68 -27.15
C GLU A 399 -36.31 -28.50 -28.11
N HIS A 400 -36.17 -27.28 -27.60
CA HIS A 400 -36.61 -26.04 -28.24
C HIS A 400 -35.87 -25.64 -29.53
N TYR A 401 -34.67 -26.19 -29.73
CA TYR A 401 -33.82 -26.01 -30.90
C TYR A 401 -34.13 -26.99 -32.04
N ALA A 402 -34.99 -28.00 -31.80
CA ALA A 402 -35.34 -29.00 -32.79
C ALA A 402 -36.28 -28.45 -33.87
N LEU A 403 -35.93 -28.66 -35.13
CA LEU A 403 -36.80 -28.41 -36.26
C LEU A 403 -37.92 -29.44 -36.26
N ASN A 404 -39.14 -29.01 -35.96
CA ASN A 404 -40.31 -29.87 -35.98
C ASN A 404 -40.98 -29.82 -37.37
N PRO A 405 -40.83 -30.87 -38.20
CA PRO A 405 -41.35 -30.87 -39.57
C PRO A 405 -42.89 -30.94 -39.63
N TRP A 406 -43.58 -31.19 -38.51
CA TRP A 406 -45.03 -31.34 -38.44
C TRP A 406 -45.79 -30.04 -38.11
N ILE A 407 -45.10 -28.96 -37.74
CA ILE A 407 -45.74 -27.65 -37.50
C ILE A 407 -45.62 -26.82 -38.78
N ALA A 408 -46.71 -26.24 -39.29
CA ALA A 408 -46.76 -25.60 -40.62
C ALA A 408 -45.93 -24.31 -40.73
N ALA A 409 -44.93 -24.27 -41.61
CA ALA A 409 -44.24 -23.08 -42.10
C ALA A 409 -44.96 -22.61 -43.38
N LYS A 410 -45.34 -21.34 -43.45
CA LYS A 410 -46.10 -20.79 -44.59
C LYS A 410 -45.53 -19.44 -44.98
N ALA A 411 -45.15 -19.29 -46.24
CA ALA A 411 -44.87 -17.98 -46.82
C ALA A 411 -46.17 -17.21 -47.04
N THR A 412 -46.31 -16.05 -46.42
CA THR A 412 -47.40 -15.10 -46.67
C THR A 412 -46.88 -13.84 -47.36
N ALA A 413 -47.60 -13.36 -48.36
CA ALA A 413 -47.27 -12.10 -49.03
C ALA A 413 -47.79 -10.92 -48.19
N SER A 414 -47.00 -10.40 -47.24
CA SER A 414 -46.82 -8.96 -46.96
C SER A 414 -46.15 -8.65 -45.60
N THR A 415 -45.23 -7.67 -45.68
CA THR A 415 -44.57 -6.80 -44.69
C THR A 415 -43.60 -7.45 -43.68
N PRO A 416 -42.31 -7.03 -43.67
CA PRO A 416 -41.38 -7.36 -42.60
C PRO A 416 -41.89 -6.71 -41.31
N SER A 417 -42.38 -7.51 -40.36
CA SER A 417 -42.53 -7.04 -38.98
C SER A 417 -41.13 -6.83 -38.41
N ASP A 418 -40.82 -5.62 -37.94
CA ASP A 418 -39.66 -5.40 -37.07
C ASP A 418 -39.79 -6.33 -35.86
N LEU A 419 -38.86 -7.26 -35.75
CA LEU A 419 -38.93 -8.35 -34.79
C LEU A 419 -38.17 -7.97 -33.53
N ALA A 420 -38.87 -7.29 -32.63
CA ALA A 420 -38.38 -7.01 -31.29
C ALA A 420 -38.51 -8.27 -30.40
N GLY A 421 -37.46 -9.11 -30.36
CA GLY A 421 -37.34 -10.16 -29.33
C GLY A 421 -36.43 -11.33 -29.70
N TYR A 422 -35.79 -11.93 -28.69
CA TYR A 422 -35.04 -13.19 -28.82
C TYR A 422 -36.02 -14.36 -29.04
N TYR A 423 -35.78 -15.20 -30.05
CA TYR A 423 -36.57 -16.41 -30.26
C TYR A 423 -36.11 -17.52 -29.32
N PHE A 424 -37.06 -18.07 -28.57
CA PHE A 424 -36.78 -19.07 -27.54
C PHE A 424 -36.87 -20.51 -28.07
N SER A 425 -37.67 -20.76 -29.10
CA SER A 425 -37.81 -22.09 -29.70
C SER A 425 -38.38 -22.07 -31.11
N TYR A 426 -38.08 -23.09 -31.92
CA TYR A 426 -38.66 -23.25 -33.25
C TYR A 426 -40.20 -23.32 -33.21
N PRO A 427 -40.86 -24.07 -32.30
CA PRO A 427 -42.32 -24.05 -32.17
C PRO A 427 -42.93 -22.70 -31.78
N SER A 428 -42.19 -21.82 -31.10
CA SER A 428 -42.65 -20.47 -30.73
C SER A 428 -42.71 -19.51 -31.92
N LEU A 429 -42.02 -19.83 -33.01
CA LEU A 429 -42.06 -19.03 -34.22
C LEU A 429 -43.44 -19.17 -34.90
N ASN A 430 -44.00 -18.05 -35.34
CA ASN A 430 -45.18 -18.06 -36.18
C ASN A 430 -44.88 -18.74 -37.54
N PRO A 431 -45.91 -19.15 -38.32
CA PRO A 431 -45.69 -19.86 -39.58
C PRO A 431 -44.77 -19.14 -40.59
N GLU A 432 -44.78 -17.81 -40.63
CA GLU A 432 -43.96 -17.01 -41.54
C GLU A 432 -42.49 -16.97 -41.09
N GLN A 433 -42.26 -16.73 -39.79
CA GLN A 433 -40.93 -16.78 -39.18
C GLN A 433 -40.27 -18.15 -39.35
N ARG A 434 -41.05 -19.24 -39.26
CA ARG A 434 -40.52 -20.59 -39.53
C ARG A 434 -40.10 -20.76 -40.97
N SER A 435 -40.88 -20.24 -41.93
CA SER A 435 -40.50 -20.25 -43.35
C SER A 435 -39.18 -19.51 -43.55
N ARG A 436 -39.06 -18.28 -43.01
CA ARG A 436 -37.83 -17.48 -43.11
C ARG A 436 -36.61 -18.13 -42.43
N TYR A 437 -36.81 -18.78 -41.29
CA TYR A 437 -35.73 -19.50 -40.62
C TYR A 437 -35.27 -20.72 -41.43
N LEU A 438 -36.20 -21.46 -42.05
CA LEU A 438 -35.87 -22.56 -42.95
C LEU A 438 -35.16 -22.06 -44.22
N ASP A 439 -35.55 -20.91 -44.77
CA ASP A 439 -34.84 -20.26 -45.88
C ASP A 439 -33.42 -19.88 -45.48
N TRP A 440 -33.26 -19.23 -44.31
CA TRP A 440 -31.94 -18.87 -43.77
C TRP A 440 -31.02 -20.08 -43.55
N LEU A 441 -31.58 -21.22 -43.09
CA LEU A 441 -30.83 -22.48 -42.96
C LEU A 441 -30.53 -23.12 -44.34
N ALA A 442 -31.44 -23.02 -45.31
CA ALA A 442 -31.22 -23.51 -46.67
C ALA A 442 -30.11 -22.73 -47.40
N GLU A 443 -29.96 -21.44 -47.09
CA GLU A 443 -28.86 -20.56 -47.53
C GLU A 443 -27.54 -20.78 -46.78
N GLY A 444 -27.48 -21.79 -45.89
CA GLY A 444 -26.29 -22.16 -45.14
C GLY A 444 -25.98 -21.26 -43.94
N ALA A 445 -27.01 -20.65 -43.32
CA ALA A 445 -26.86 -19.83 -42.11
C ALA A 445 -25.81 -18.72 -42.31
N SER A 446 -25.92 -17.98 -43.41
CA SER A 446 -24.87 -17.09 -43.94
C SER A 446 -25.20 -15.59 -43.81
N SER A 447 -26.42 -15.24 -43.43
CA SER A 447 -26.87 -13.84 -43.25
C SER A 447 -26.87 -13.42 -41.79
N SER A 448 -26.37 -12.21 -41.50
CA SER A 448 -26.31 -11.62 -40.15
C SER A 448 -27.51 -10.72 -39.81
N ILE A 449 -28.53 -10.68 -40.68
CA ILE A 449 -29.67 -9.76 -40.57
C ILE A 449 -30.54 -10.05 -39.33
N GLU A 450 -30.80 -11.33 -39.03
CA GLU A 450 -31.67 -11.75 -37.92
C GLU A 450 -30.88 -12.51 -36.85
N SER A 451 -30.43 -11.82 -35.80
CA SER A 451 -29.67 -12.41 -34.68
C SER A 451 -30.44 -13.49 -33.91
N GLY A 452 -31.78 -13.42 -33.91
CA GLY A 452 -32.64 -14.44 -33.32
C GLY A 452 -32.51 -15.81 -34.01
N PHE A 453 -32.31 -15.84 -35.33
CA PHE A 453 -32.05 -17.08 -36.06
C PHE A 453 -30.67 -17.64 -35.73
N GLY A 454 -29.66 -16.77 -35.63
CA GLY A 454 -28.32 -17.15 -35.15
C GLY A 454 -28.35 -17.79 -33.77
N MET A 455 -29.11 -17.24 -32.82
CA MET A 455 -29.27 -17.84 -31.48
C MET A 455 -29.97 -19.20 -31.51
N LEU A 456 -31.06 -19.33 -32.27
CA LEU A 456 -31.81 -20.60 -32.37
C LEU A 456 -30.95 -21.72 -32.97
N TYR A 457 -30.13 -21.38 -33.97
CA TYR A 457 -29.16 -22.28 -34.57
C TYR A 457 -28.05 -22.67 -33.59
N PHE A 458 -27.49 -21.68 -32.88
CA PHE A 458 -26.46 -21.89 -31.86
C PHE A 458 -26.92 -22.89 -30.77
N TYR A 459 -28.16 -22.86 -30.31
CA TYR A 459 -28.63 -23.76 -29.25
C TYR A 459 -28.51 -25.25 -29.63
N GLY A 460 -28.76 -25.61 -30.89
CA GLY A 460 -28.59 -26.98 -31.36
C GLY A 460 -27.12 -27.40 -31.40
N ILE A 461 -26.25 -26.49 -31.85
CA ILE A 461 -24.79 -26.68 -31.86
C ILE A 461 -24.25 -26.82 -30.43
N GLU A 462 -24.61 -25.89 -29.53
CA GLU A 462 -24.23 -25.90 -28.13
C GLU A 462 -24.59 -27.23 -27.47
N ARG A 463 -25.84 -27.69 -27.64
CA ARG A 463 -26.26 -28.98 -27.10
C ARG A 463 -25.39 -30.12 -27.61
N ARG A 464 -25.16 -30.20 -28.93
CA ARG A 464 -24.35 -31.28 -29.53
C ARG A 464 -22.90 -31.25 -29.04
N VAL A 465 -22.30 -30.07 -28.96
CA VAL A 465 -20.93 -29.89 -28.44
C VAL A 465 -20.84 -30.37 -26.99
N LEU A 466 -21.81 -30.00 -26.14
CA LEU A 466 -21.85 -30.42 -24.75
C LEU A 466 -22.03 -31.94 -24.61
N ASP A 467 -22.92 -32.56 -25.40
CA ASP A 467 -23.11 -34.01 -25.41
C ASP A 467 -21.85 -34.77 -25.84
N LEU A 468 -21.10 -34.24 -26.83
CA LEU A 468 -19.81 -34.79 -27.24
C LEU A 468 -18.75 -34.69 -26.13
N ILE A 469 -18.64 -33.51 -25.50
CA ILE A 469 -17.68 -33.26 -24.41
C ILE A 469 -17.98 -34.10 -23.16
N GLN A 470 -19.25 -34.42 -22.90
CA GLN A 470 -19.68 -35.26 -21.78
C GLN A 470 -19.62 -36.76 -22.07
N GLY A 471 -19.36 -37.16 -23.33
CA GLY A 471 -19.36 -38.57 -23.74
C GLY A 471 -20.76 -39.19 -23.80
N SER A 472 -21.81 -38.35 -23.91
CA SER A 472 -23.21 -38.79 -23.99
C SER A 472 -23.59 -39.32 -25.37
N VAL A 473 -22.77 -39.04 -26.39
CA VAL A 473 -22.96 -39.54 -27.76
C VAL A 473 -22.26 -40.88 -27.95
N SER A 474 -23.02 -41.91 -28.34
CA SER A 474 -22.47 -43.21 -28.73
C SER A 474 -21.88 -43.13 -30.15
N ASN A 475 -20.61 -43.49 -30.32
CA ASN A 475 -19.88 -43.53 -31.61
C ASN A 475 -19.97 -42.23 -32.44
N PRO A 476 -19.53 -41.08 -31.92
CA PRO A 476 -19.52 -39.84 -32.70
C PRO A 476 -18.53 -39.94 -33.88
N PRO A 477 -18.79 -39.26 -35.02
CA PRO A 477 -17.81 -39.09 -36.08
C PRO A 477 -16.52 -38.45 -35.57
N THR A 478 -15.36 -38.93 -36.05
CA THR A 478 -14.01 -38.60 -35.53
C THR A 478 -13.72 -37.10 -35.45
N HIS A 479 -14.23 -36.30 -36.39
CA HIS A 479 -13.96 -34.86 -36.50
C HIS A 479 -15.18 -33.99 -36.16
N GLU A 480 -16.25 -34.56 -35.62
CA GLU A 480 -17.50 -33.82 -35.42
C GLU A 480 -17.32 -32.63 -34.47
N LEU A 481 -16.57 -32.80 -33.38
CA LEU A 481 -16.31 -31.72 -32.42
C LEU A 481 -15.51 -30.57 -33.06
N GLU A 482 -14.47 -30.88 -33.82
CA GLU A 482 -13.65 -29.88 -34.53
C GLU A 482 -14.52 -29.09 -35.52
N GLN A 483 -15.34 -29.79 -36.31
CA GLN A 483 -16.25 -29.18 -37.29
C GLN A 483 -17.32 -28.30 -36.62
N LEU A 484 -17.83 -28.70 -35.46
CA LEU A 484 -18.78 -27.91 -34.69
C LEU A 484 -18.13 -26.65 -34.13
N LEU A 485 -16.90 -26.75 -33.62
CA LEU A 485 -16.17 -25.58 -33.13
C LEU A 485 -15.81 -24.64 -34.29
N GLU A 486 -15.42 -25.13 -35.46
CA GLU A 486 -15.29 -24.31 -36.67
C GLU A 486 -16.59 -23.55 -36.97
N GLU A 487 -17.73 -24.22 -36.87
CA GLU A 487 -19.04 -23.59 -37.10
C GLU A 487 -19.41 -22.56 -36.03
N VAL A 488 -19.07 -22.80 -34.76
CA VAL A 488 -19.21 -21.82 -33.67
C VAL A 488 -18.37 -20.57 -33.94
N HIS A 489 -17.11 -20.73 -34.38
CA HIS A 489 -16.26 -19.59 -34.76
C HIS A 489 -16.83 -18.84 -35.96
N ARG A 490 -17.24 -19.56 -37.02
CA ARG A 490 -17.88 -18.97 -38.21
C ARG A 490 -19.12 -18.17 -37.83
N LEU A 491 -19.96 -18.71 -36.95
CA LEU A 491 -21.18 -18.06 -36.48
C LEU A 491 -20.86 -16.82 -35.62
N GLY A 492 -19.87 -16.90 -34.73
CA GLY A 492 -19.38 -15.75 -33.96
C GLY A 492 -18.88 -14.62 -34.86
N ASP A 493 -18.09 -14.96 -35.89
CA ASP A 493 -17.57 -14.03 -36.89
C ASP A 493 -18.67 -13.41 -37.75
N LEU A 494 -19.71 -14.18 -38.10
CA LEU A 494 -20.85 -13.69 -38.87
C LEU A 494 -21.57 -12.52 -38.17
N PHE A 495 -21.65 -12.56 -36.83
CA PHE A 495 -22.32 -11.54 -36.03
C PHE A 495 -21.36 -10.51 -35.39
N LYS A 496 -20.08 -10.49 -35.76
CA LYS A 496 -19.05 -9.64 -35.12
C LYS A 496 -19.28 -8.13 -35.29
N GLU A 497 -19.89 -7.69 -36.41
CA GLU A 497 -20.10 -6.27 -36.72
C GLU A 497 -21.11 -5.60 -35.76
N LYS A 498 -22.02 -6.40 -35.19
CA LYS A 498 -22.98 -5.98 -34.15
C LYS A 498 -22.92 -6.98 -32.99
N PRO A 499 -21.89 -6.88 -32.11
CA PRO A 499 -21.68 -7.83 -31.03
C PRO A 499 -22.92 -7.93 -30.13
N GLY A 500 -23.38 -9.15 -29.89
CA GLY A 500 -24.55 -9.43 -29.07
C GLY A 500 -24.52 -10.84 -28.49
N SER A 501 -25.69 -11.37 -28.12
CA SER A 501 -25.81 -12.69 -27.46
C SER A 501 -25.17 -13.82 -28.26
N VAL A 502 -25.27 -13.81 -29.60
CA VAL A 502 -24.68 -14.86 -30.46
C VAL A 502 -23.16 -14.89 -30.30
N THR A 503 -22.49 -13.75 -30.50
CA THR A 503 -21.04 -13.62 -30.37
C THR A 503 -20.57 -14.00 -28.95
N GLN A 504 -21.29 -13.56 -27.91
CA GLN A 504 -20.94 -13.89 -26.52
C GLN A 504 -21.09 -15.39 -26.21
N CYS A 505 -22.17 -16.03 -26.69
CA CYS A 505 -22.36 -17.46 -26.47
C CYS A 505 -21.35 -18.30 -27.26
N CYS A 506 -21.04 -17.92 -28.49
CA CYS A 506 -20.00 -18.57 -29.29
C CYS A 506 -18.64 -18.50 -28.59
N LEU A 507 -18.24 -17.32 -28.11
CA LEU A 507 -16.99 -17.14 -27.37
C LEU A 507 -16.95 -18.03 -26.10
N ARG A 508 -18.02 -18.02 -25.30
CA ARG A 508 -18.10 -18.84 -24.07
C ARG A 508 -18.00 -20.34 -24.36
N LEU A 509 -18.68 -20.83 -25.40
CA LEU A 509 -18.63 -22.25 -25.77
C LEU A 509 -17.24 -22.65 -26.29
N SER A 510 -16.62 -21.80 -27.11
CA SER A 510 -15.24 -22.01 -27.57
C SER A 510 -14.25 -22.04 -26.40
N ASP A 511 -14.35 -21.08 -25.46
CA ASP A 511 -13.49 -21.03 -24.27
C ASP A 511 -13.68 -22.27 -23.38
N PHE A 512 -14.92 -22.73 -23.22
CA PHE A 512 -15.23 -23.94 -22.46
C PHE A 512 -14.67 -25.20 -23.12
N ALA A 513 -14.84 -25.33 -24.44
CA ALA A 513 -14.30 -26.46 -25.20
C ALA A 513 -12.77 -26.49 -25.16
N ALA A 514 -12.12 -25.33 -25.34
CA ALA A 514 -10.67 -25.19 -25.21
C ALA A 514 -10.19 -25.57 -23.80
N ALA A 515 -10.88 -25.10 -22.76
CA ALA A 515 -10.57 -25.44 -21.38
C ALA A 515 -10.72 -26.95 -21.09
N ARG A 516 -11.71 -27.61 -21.71
CA ARG A 516 -11.93 -29.06 -21.57
C ARG A 516 -10.88 -29.91 -22.28
N ALA A 517 -10.17 -29.36 -23.25
CA ALA A 517 -9.06 -30.02 -23.93
C ALA A 517 -7.78 -30.10 -23.08
N PHE A 518 -7.70 -29.36 -21.96
CA PHE A 518 -6.55 -29.48 -21.07
C PHE A 518 -6.50 -30.86 -20.41
N ASP A 519 -5.37 -31.53 -20.59
CA ASP A 519 -5.11 -32.89 -20.11
C ASP A 519 -4.85 -32.97 -18.60
N GLY A 520 -4.76 -31.82 -17.92
CA GLY A 520 -4.48 -31.78 -16.49
C GLY A 520 -3.00 -31.95 -16.15
N THR A 521 -2.08 -32.00 -17.13
CA THR A 521 -0.66 -32.33 -16.93
C THR A 521 0.29 -31.20 -17.34
N SER A 522 0.01 -30.46 -18.42
CA SER A 522 0.91 -29.42 -18.93
C SER A 522 0.47 -28.00 -18.56
N VAL A 523 1.43 -27.09 -18.37
CA VAL A 523 1.16 -25.65 -18.29
C VAL A 523 0.83 -25.19 -19.72
N PRO A 524 -0.31 -24.53 -19.95
CA PRO A 524 -0.68 -24.07 -21.28
C PRO A 524 0.23 -22.91 -21.73
N GLU A 525 0.23 -22.59 -23.02
CA GLU A 525 0.88 -21.36 -23.47
C GLU A 525 0.16 -20.12 -22.93
N LEU A 526 0.94 -19.12 -22.51
CA LEU A 526 0.38 -17.88 -21.99
C LEU A 526 -0.35 -17.12 -23.13
N PRO A 527 -1.63 -16.75 -22.97
CA PRO A 527 -2.36 -16.03 -24.02
C PRO A 527 -1.68 -14.70 -24.36
N LYS A 528 -1.46 -14.43 -25.65
CA LYS A 528 -0.86 -13.15 -26.09
C LYS A 528 -1.77 -11.97 -25.75
N ALA A 529 -3.04 -12.09 -26.14
CA ALA A 529 -4.10 -11.13 -25.80
C ALA A 529 -4.84 -11.56 -24.53
N TRP A 530 -5.41 -10.59 -23.84
CA TRP A 530 -6.30 -10.82 -22.70
C TRP A 530 -7.32 -9.69 -22.61
N VAL A 531 -8.45 -10.00 -21.96
CA VAL A 531 -9.50 -9.05 -21.66
C VAL A 531 -9.73 -9.11 -20.15
N ARG A 532 -9.81 -7.95 -19.50
CA ARG A 532 -10.16 -7.89 -18.08
C ARG A 532 -11.61 -8.29 -17.91
N THR A 533 -11.85 -9.34 -17.13
CA THR A 533 -13.17 -9.85 -16.79
C THR A 533 -13.49 -9.60 -15.31
N TYR A 534 -14.74 -9.83 -14.90
CA TYR A 534 -15.16 -9.72 -13.50
C TYR A 534 -14.55 -10.82 -12.60
N GLU A 535 -14.14 -11.94 -13.21
CA GLU A 535 -13.45 -13.04 -12.54
C GLU A 535 -12.08 -13.27 -13.18
N LEU A 536 -11.16 -13.91 -12.44
CA LEU A 536 -9.86 -14.31 -12.98
C LEU A 536 -10.07 -15.36 -14.10
N PRO A 537 -9.59 -15.13 -15.34
CA PRO A 537 -9.78 -16.04 -16.46
C PRO A 537 -9.32 -17.46 -16.15
N PHE A 538 -10.08 -18.45 -16.60
CA PHE A 538 -9.83 -19.87 -16.30
C PHE A 538 -8.41 -20.31 -16.71
N ILE A 539 -7.93 -19.87 -17.87
CA ILE A 539 -6.58 -20.18 -18.36
C ILE A 539 -5.47 -19.74 -17.40
N VAL A 540 -5.65 -18.58 -16.75
CA VAL A 540 -4.69 -18.04 -15.78
C VAL A 540 -4.75 -18.88 -14.50
N ARG A 541 -5.95 -19.19 -14.01
CA ARG A 541 -6.15 -20.08 -12.84
C ARG A 541 -5.55 -21.46 -13.08
N TYR A 542 -5.77 -22.04 -14.26
CA TYR A 542 -5.24 -23.34 -14.63
C TYR A 542 -3.71 -23.34 -14.71
N GLY A 543 -3.12 -22.37 -15.41
CA GLY A 543 -1.66 -22.26 -15.54
C GLY A 543 -0.98 -22.07 -14.19
N ILE A 544 -1.49 -21.17 -13.34
CA ILE A 544 -0.96 -20.98 -11.98
C ILE A 544 -1.16 -22.24 -11.13
N GLY A 545 -2.30 -22.90 -11.23
CA GLY A 545 -2.57 -24.17 -10.56
C GLY A 545 -1.56 -25.26 -10.95
N CYS A 546 -1.13 -25.31 -12.21
CA CYS A 546 -0.07 -26.24 -12.64
C CYS A 546 1.28 -25.93 -11.98
N PHE A 547 1.67 -24.66 -11.85
CA PHE A 547 2.87 -24.28 -11.09
C PHE A 547 2.76 -24.65 -9.61
N MET A 548 1.60 -24.43 -8.99
CA MET A 548 1.32 -24.80 -7.59
C MET A 548 1.40 -26.31 -7.36
N ARG A 549 0.82 -27.12 -8.27
CA ARG A 549 0.86 -28.57 -8.20
C ARG A 549 2.28 -29.10 -8.25
N ASP A 550 3.09 -28.55 -9.16
CA ASP A 550 4.45 -29.01 -9.42
C ASP A 550 5.49 -28.44 -8.43
N ASP A 551 5.05 -27.60 -7.47
CA ASP A 551 5.92 -26.83 -6.56
C ASP A 551 6.99 -26.02 -7.31
N ARG A 552 6.60 -25.45 -8.47
CA ARG A 552 7.49 -24.67 -9.33
C ARG A 552 7.28 -23.17 -9.15
N PRO A 553 8.35 -22.36 -9.27
CA PRO A 553 8.24 -20.91 -9.22
C PRO A 553 7.37 -20.40 -10.38
N ILE A 554 6.41 -19.54 -10.08
CA ILE A 554 5.59 -18.84 -11.08
C ILE A 554 6.49 -17.82 -11.80
N PRO A 555 6.71 -17.92 -13.11
CA PRO A 555 7.55 -16.98 -13.84
C PRO A 555 6.99 -15.55 -13.84
N ALA A 556 7.87 -14.55 -13.98
CA ALA A 556 7.48 -13.14 -13.97
C ALA A 556 6.38 -12.80 -15.00
N GLU A 557 6.41 -13.41 -16.19
CA GLU A 557 5.38 -13.19 -17.23
C GLU A 557 4.00 -13.70 -16.82
N TRP A 558 3.95 -14.86 -16.16
CA TRP A 558 2.72 -15.41 -15.60
C TRP A 558 2.19 -14.56 -14.44
N ALA A 559 3.08 -14.13 -13.54
CA ALA A 559 2.72 -13.26 -12.44
C ALA A 559 2.21 -11.89 -12.93
N LEU A 560 2.85 -11.31 -13.94
CA LEU A 560 2.41 -10.07 -14.57
C LEU A 560 1.03 -10.24 -15.22
N ARG A 561 0.81 -11.32 -15.96
CA ARG A 561 -0.49 -11.60 -16.57
C ARG A 561 -1.58 -11.82 -15.53
N TRP A 562 -1.24 -12.50 -14.43
CA TRP A 562 -2.13 -12.63 -13.29
C TRP A 562 -2.47 -11.26 -12.69
N ALA A 563 -1.49 -10.38 -12.49
CA ALA A 563 -1.71 -9.05 -11.92
C ALA A 563 -2.65 -8.20 -12.78
N TYR A 564 -2.52 -8.31 -14.10
CA TYR A 564 -3.40 -7.65 -15.06
C TYR A 564 -4.85 -8.18 -15.01
N ALA A 565 -5.00 -9.49 -14.87
CA ALA A 565 -6.29 -10.18 -14.94
C ALA A 565 -7.02 -10.29 -13.60
N GLU A 566 -6.32 -10.10 -12.47
CA GLU A 566 -6.84 -10.21 -11.12
C GLU A 566 -7.83 -9.08 -10.81
N PRO A 567 -9.13 -9.38 -10.59
CA PRO A 567 -10.14 -8.35 -10.37
C PRO A 567 -9.86 -7.45 -9.16
N THR A 568 -9.25 -8.01 -8.11
CA THR A 568 -8.92 -7.30 -6.87
C THR A 568 -7.74 -6.34 -6.99
N ILE A 569 -6.97 -6.42 -8.08
CA ILE A 569 -5.82 -5.55 -8.33
C ILE A 569 -6.22 -4.40 -9.25
N TYR A 570 -6.19 -3.18 -8.72
CA TYR A 570 -6.43 -1.97 -9.50
C TYR A 570 -5.10 -1.35 -9.94
N LEU A 571 -4.89 -1.25 -11.25
CA LEU A 571 -3.75 -0.54 -11.81
C LEU A 571 -4.00 0.95 -11.78
N ARG A 572 -3.22 1.67 -10.98
CA ARG A 572 -3.29 3.14 -10.91
C ARG A 572 -2.81 3.78 -12.22
N THR A 573 -3.08 5.06 -12.36
CA THR A 573 -2.73 5.87 -13.54
C THR A 573 -1.28 5.69 -14.05
N PRO A 574 -0.24 5.55 -13.21
CA PRO A 574 1.11 5.31 -13.72
C PRO A 574 1.25 4.03 -14.54
N ALA A 575 0.78 2.91 -14.00
CA ALA A 575 0.81 1.62 -14.67
C ALA A 575 -0.06 1.61 -15.95
N ALA A 576 -1.21 2.30 -15.94
CA ALA A 576 -2.07 2.38 -17.11
C ALA A 576 -1.51 3.28 -18.23
N ARG A 577 -0.82 4.38 -17.88
CA ARG A 577 -0.26 5.33 -18.85
C ARG A 577 1.06 4.86 -19.46
N CYS A 578 1.88 4.18 -18.65
CA CYS A 578 3.24 3.77 -19.03
C CYS A 578 3.36 2.24 -18.90
N PRO A 579 2.64 1.46 -19.74
CA PRO A 579 2.57 0.01 -19.57
C PRO A 579 3.95 -0.66 -19.79
N LEU A 580 4.74 -0.21 -20.76
CA LEU A 580 6.06 -0.79 -21.04
C LEU A 580 7.02 -0.61 -19.85
N GLU A 581 7.06 0.61 -19.30
CA GLU A 581 7.88 0.93 -18.13
C GLU A 581 7.38 0.20 -16.87
N PHE A 582 6.05 0.05 -16.73
CA PHE A 582 5.45 -0.72 -15.65
C PHE A 582 5.81 -2.21 -15.72
N GLU A 583 5.73 -2.84 -16.89
CA GLU A 583 6.09 -4.24 -17.07
C GLU A 583 7.58 -4.48 -16.76
N ALA A 584 8.45 -3.55 -17.18
CA ALA A 584 9.87 -3.59 -16.83
C ALA A 584 10.12 -3.44 -15.32
N ALA A 585 9.44 -2.49 -14.68
CA ALA A 585 9.51 -2.30 -13.22
C ALA A 585 8.98 -3.53 -12.47
N PHE A 586 7.86 -4.10 -12.92
CA PHE A 586 7.27 -5.31 -12.36
C PHE A 586 8.25 -6.48 -12.43
N ALA A 587 8.90 -6.70 -13.57
CA ALA A 587 9.88 -7.77 -13.72
C ALA A 587 11.08 -7.61 -12.77
N VAL A 588 11.56 -6.38 -12.54
CA VAL A 588 12.65 -6.09 -11.59
C VAL A 588 12.21 -6.35 -10.16
N VAL A 589 11.12 -5.73 -9.71
CA VAL A 589 10.62 -5.88 -8.32
C VAL A 589 10.30 -7.35 -8.03
N TYR A 590 9.68 -8.05 -8.97
CA TYR A 590 9.33 -9.46 -8.80
C TYR A 590 10.58 -10.34 -8.69
N ARG A 591 11.60 -10.10 -9.51
CA ARG A 591 12.86 -10.86 -9.47
C ARG A 591 13.68 -10.56 -8.23
N GLU A 592 13.74 -9.32 -7.78
CA GLU A 592 14.42 -8.94 -6.53
C GLU A 592 13.77 -9.64 -5.33
N LYS A 593 12.44 -9.74 -5.32
CA LYS A 593 11.70 -10.31 -4.20
C LYS A 593 11.63 -11.84 -4.21
N PHE A 594 11.56 -12.47 -5.39
CA PHE A 594 11.29 -13.91 -5.51
C PHE A 594 12.30 -14.68 -6.37
N GLY A 595 13.36 -14.03 -6.86
CA GLY A 595 14.37 -14.66 -7.72
C GLY A 595 13.76 -15.25 -8.99
N TYR A 596 13.77 -16.57 -9.09
CA TYR A 596 13.20 -17.31 -10.22
C TYR A 596 11.66 -17.27 -10.28
N GLY A 597 10.98 -16.94 -9.18
CA GLY A 597 9.54 -16.71 -9.15
C GLY A 597 8.88 -17.10 -7.83
N LEU A 598 7.63 -16.67 -7.66
CA LEU A 598 6.84 -16.95 -6.45
C LEU A 598 6.44 -18.43 -6.42
N ILE A 599 6.83 -19.13 -5.37
CA ILE A 599 6.35 -20.49 -5.09
C ILE A 599 5.11 -20.38 -4.21
N VAL A 600 3.98 -20.90 -4.71
CA VAL A 600 2.71 -20.91 -3.98
C VAL A 600 2.37 -22.36 -3.64
N PRO A 601 2.33 -22.75 -2.36
CA PRO A 601 1.98 -24.10 -1.96
C PRO A 601 0.58 -24.50 -2.43
N ALA A 602 0.43 -25.75 -2.87
CA ALA A 602 -0.85 -26.32 -3.28
C ALA A 602 -1.89 -26.26 -2.13
N ASN A 603 -3.08 -25.73 -2.42
CA ASN A 603 -4.22 -25.74 -1.50
C ASN A 603 -5.14 -26.94 -1.76
N LYS A 604 -6.07 -27.19 -0.82
CA LYS A 604 -7.04 -28.30 -0.93
C LYS A 604 -8.19 -28.00 -1.90
N THR A 605 -8.37 -26.75 -2.30
CA THR A 605 -9.43 -26.34 -3.22
C THR A 605 -9.03 -26.72 -4.64
N LYS A 606 -9.81 -27.62 -5.24
CA LYS A 606 -9.59 -28.06 -6.62
C LYS A 606 -10.18 -27.04 -7.61
N LEU A 607 -9.49 -26.86 -8.72
CA LEU A 607 -9.93 -26.00 -9.80
C LEU A 607 -11.21 -26.55 -10.46
N LYS A 608 -12.20 -25.68 -10.62
CA LYS A 608 -13.49 -26.00 -11.23
C LYS A 608 -13.74 -25.10 -12.44
N LEU A 609 -14.08 -25.72 -13.55
CA LEU A 609 -14.63 -25.07 -14.73
C LEU A 609 -16.15 -25.16 -14.67
N VAL A 610 -16.83 -24.03 -14.80
CA VAL A 610 -18.29 -23.94 -14.77
C VAL A 610 -18.77 -23.40 -16.11
N TYR A 611 -19.73 -24.09 -16.72
CA TYR A 611 -20.38 -23.64 -17.95
C TYR A 611 -21.88 -23.53 -17.74
N GLN A 612 -22.42 -22.37 -18.11
CA GLN A 612 -23.86 -22.12 -18.13
C GLN A 612 -24.32 -22.08 -19.59
N PRO A 613 -25.19 -23.01 -20.03
CA PRO A 613 -25.76 -22.99 -21.37
C PRO A 613 -26.50 -21.69 -21.68
N GLY A 614 -26.45 -21.24 -22.94
CA GLY A 614 -27.00 -19.96 -23.41
C GLY A 614 -28.53 -19.94 -23.58
N TRP A 615 -29.20 -21.07 -23.40
CA TRP A 615 -30.64 -21.24 -23.62
C TRP A 615 -31.51 -20.44 -22.61
N PRO A 616 -32.68 -19.88 -22.99
CA PRO A 616 -33.48 -19.00 -22.16
C PRO A 616 -33.96 -19.67 -20.87
N MET A 617 -33.51 -19.12 -19.74
CA MET A 617 -34.02 -19.36 -18.39
C MET A 617 -33.70 -20.72 -17.76
N HIS A 618 -32.50 -20.83 -17.17
CA HIS A 618 -32.24 -21.51 -15.87
C HIS A 618 -32.79 -22.92 -15.62
N LEU A 619 -33.15 -23.69 -16.66
CA LEU A 619 -33.77 -25.01 -16.51
C LEU A 619 -32.75 -26.16 -16.53
N GLU A 620 -31.65 -26.03 -17.29
CA GLU A 620 -30.54 -26.98 -17.19
C GLU A 620 -29.54 -26.57 -16.09
N PRO A 621 -29.08 -27.53 -15.27
CA PRO A 621 -28.08 -27.25 -14.24
C PRO A 621 -26.75 -26.85 -14.87
N GLU A 622 -26.02 -25.97 -14.18
CA GLU A 622 -24.63 -25.64 -14.52
C GLU A 622 -23.79 -26.91 -14.74
N ILE A 623 -23.06 -26.97 -15.85
CA ILE A 623 -22.10 -28.03 -16.11
C ILE A 623 -20.83 -27.71 -15.34
N LYS A 624 -20.48 -28.57 -14.39
CA LYS A 624 -19.30 -28.42 -13.54
C LYS A 624 -18.29 -29.51 -13.86
N TYR A 625 -17.09 -29.10 -14.21
CA TYR A 625 -15.96 -30.00 -14.44
C TYR A 625 -14.84 -29.68 -13.46
N GLU A 626 -14.37 -30.70 -12.73
CA GLU A 626 -13.34 -30.57 -11.71
C GLU A 626 -12.01 -31.13 -12.21
N PHE A 627 -10.96 -30.30 -12.18
CA PHE A 627 -9.61 -30.72 -12.52
C PHE A 627 -8.93 -31.31 -11.28
N SER A 628 -9.11 -32.61 -11.08
CA SER A 628 -8.50 -33.32 -9.96
C SER A 628 -6.97 -33.23 -10.02
N GLY A 629 -6.36 -32.70 -8.96
CA GLY A 629 -4.92 -32.49 -8.86
C GLY A 629 -4.43 -31.10 -9.27
N ILE A 630 -5.31 -30.22 -9.77
CA ILE A 630 -4.98 -28.81 -10.02
C ILE A 630 -5.55 -27.94 -8.89
N PRO A 631 -4.70 -27.34 -8.05
CA PRO A 631 -5.10 -26.38 -7.03
C PRO A 631 -5.67 -25.09 -7.65
N ASP A 632 -6.62 -24.45 -6.96
CA ASP A 632 -7.23 -23.19 -7.39
C ASP A 632 -6.65 -21.99 -6.64
N VAL A 633 -5.86 -21.17 -7.34
CA VAL A 633 -5.24 -19.97 -6.78
C VAL A 633 -6.25 -18.91 -6.36
N ALA A 634 -7.43 -18.86 -7.00
CA ALA A 634 -8.46 -17.86 -6.69
C ALA A 634 -9.04 -18.04 -5.28
N ALA A 635 -8.81 -19.20 -4.64
CA ALA A 635 -9.21 -19.45 -3.26
C ALA A 635 -8.20 -18.93 -2.21
N LEU A 636 -7.09 -18.29 -2.63
CA LEU A 636 -6.02 -17.80 -1.75
C LEU A 636 -5.88 -16.28 -1.81
N SER A 637 -5.99 -15.61 -0.65
CA SER A 637 -5.80 -14.16 -0.56
C SER A 637 -4.34 -13.74 -0.41
N ALA A 638 -3.49 -14.53 0.28
CA ALA A 638 -2.10 -14.15 0.55
C ALA A 638 -1.24 -13.98 -0.72
N PRO A 639 -1.29 -14.89 -1.72
CA PRO A 639 -0.61 -14.69 -2.99
C PRO A 639 -1.12 -13.47 -3.78
N GLN A 640 -2.42 -13.19 -3.71
CA GLN A 640 -3.02 -12.00 -4.33
C GLN A 640 -2.52 -10.71 -3.67
N GLN A 641 -2.46 -10.65 -2.33
CA GLN A 641 -1.90 -9.49 -1.61
C GLN A 641 -0.40 -9.32 -1.90
N THR A 642 0.32 -10.42 -2.01
CA THR A 642 1.74 -10.42 -2.41
C THR A 642 1.92 -9.81 -3.79
N LEU A 643 1.09 -10.21 -4.75
CA LEU A 643 1.11 -9.67 -6.11
C LEU A 643 0.70 -8.19 -6.15
N LYS A 644 -0.30 -7.79 -5.36
CA LYS A 644 -0.72 -6.40 -5.22
C LYS A 644 0.41 -5.51 -4.71
N ALA A 645 1.18 -5.97 -3.72
CA ALA A 645 2.34 -5.23 -3.21
C ALA A 645 3.42 -5.05 -4.29
N VAL A 646 3.67 -6.08 -5.12
CA VAL A 646 4.59 -5.96 -6.27
C VAL A 646 4.08 -4.91 -7.25
N VAL A 647 2.79 -4.92 -7.57
CA VAL A 647 2.17 -3.91 -8.45
C VAL A 647 2.30 -2.50 -7.89
N GLU A 648 2.04 -2.31 -6.60
CA GLU A 648 2.15 -0.99 -5.94
C GLU A 648 3.59 -0.46 -5.98
N GLN A 649 4.57 -1.28 -5.60
CA GLN A 649 5.99 -0.93 -5.63
C GLN A 649 6.46 -0.63 -7.07
N SER A 650 6.06 -1.45 -8.04
CA SER A 650 6.40 -1.23 -9.46
C SER A 650 5.79 0.06 -10.00
N THR A 651 4.56 0.38 -9.57
CA THR A 651 3.88 1.62 -9.94
C THR A 651 4.57 2.84 -9.34
N GLU A 652 5.10 2.73 -8.12
CA GLU A 652 5.83 3.80 -7.45
C GLU A 652 7.14 4.14 -8.18
N MET A 653 7.88 3.13 -8.65
CA MET A 653 9.11 3.34 -9.42
C MET A 653 8.93 4.18 -10.68
N ILE A 654 7.73 4.17 -11.28
CA ILE A 654 7.41 4.88 -12.52
C ILE A 654 6.50 6.12 -12.30
N ASP A 655 6.12 6.42 -11.06
CA ASP A 655 5.13 7.48 -10.75
C ASP A 655 5.64 8.87 -11.18
N GLY A 656 6.92 9.16 -10.95
CA GLY A 656 7.56 10.41 -11.38
C GLY A 656 7.47 10.62 -12.89
N TYR A 657 7.85 9.60 -13.67
CA TYR A 657 7.75 9.59 -15.12
C TYR A 657 6.32 9.76 -15.62
N SER A 658 5.37 8.99 -15.07
CA SER A 658 3.97 9.09 -15.47
C SER A 658 3.36 10.46 -15.18
N ARG A 659 3.62 11.05 -14.00
CA ARG A 659 3.15 12.40 -13.66
C ARG A 659 3.71 13.44 -14.62
N TYR A 660 4.97 13.31 -14.99
CA TYR A 660 5.61 14.18 -15.96
C TYR A 660 4.94 14.08 -17.34
N LEU A 661 4.74 12.87 -17.87
CA LEU A 661 4.05 12.65 -19.15
C LEU A 661 2.59 13.10 -19.14
N GLY A 662 1.90 12.95 -18.01
CA GLY A 662 0.53 13.45 -17.84
C GLY A 662 0.40 14.97 -18.03
N ARG A 663 1.48 15.72 -17.77
CA ARG A 663 1.54 17.18 -18.00
C ARG A 663 2.19 17.55 -19.33
N ASN A 664 3.07 16.69 -19.85
CA ASN A 664 3.92 16.96 -21.02
C ASN A 664 3.89 15.80 -22.02
N THR A 665 2.71 15.46 -22.55
CA THR A 665 2.53 14.30 -23.45
C THR A 665 3.42 14.37 -24.70
N ALA A 666 3.65 15.56 -25.25
CA ALA A 666 4.51 15.78 -26.42
C ALA A 666 6.00 15.55 -26.16
N LYS A 667 6.43 15.42 -24.89
CA LYS A 667 7.82 15.19 -24.51
C LYS A 667 8.14 13.73 -24.23
N ALA A 668 7.21 12.81 -24.50
CA ALA A 668 7.47 11.38 -24.44
C ALA A 668 8.68 11.02 -25.31
N GLY A 669 9.58 10.19 -24.79
CA GLY A 669 10.79 9.80 -25.50
C GLY A 669 11.95 10.80 -25.46
N THR A 670 11.85 11.90 -24.69
CA THR A 670 12.96 12.85 -24.52
C THR A 670 13.80 12.53 -23.29
N LEU A 671 15.07 12.96 -23.29
CA LEU A 671 15.96 12.84 -22.12
C LEU A 671 15.36 13.53 -20.89
N GLU A 672 14.70 14.67 -21.10
CA GLU A 672 13.95 15.39 -20.07
C GLU A 672 12.90 14.50 -19.39
N ALA A 673 12.16 13.71 -20.17
CA ALA A 673 11.15 12.81 -19.63
C ALA A 673 11.82 11.64 -18.89
N PHE A 674 12.79 10.97 -19.52
CA PHE A 674 13.49 9.81 -18.95
C PHE A 674 14.25 10.13 -17.67
N LEU A 675 14.70 11.38 -17.47
CA LEU A 675 15.29 11.81 -16.20
C LEU A 675 14.37 11.59 -14.98
N ASN A 676 13.05 11.48 -15.19
CA ASN A 676 12.06 11.19 -14.14
C ASN A 676 11.81 9.68 -13.92
N LEU A 677 12.58 8.82 -14.59
CA LEU A 677 12.50 7.37 -14.55
C LEU A 677 13.86 6.80 -14.08
N PRO A 678 13.89 5.74 -13.26
CA PRO A 678 15.15 5.07 -12.93
C PRO A 678 15.90 4.57 -14.19
N LEU A 679 17.22 4.77 -14.22
CA LEU A 679 18.11 4.44 -15.36
C LEU A 679 17.97 3.00 -15.86
N SER A 680 17.65 2.06 -14.97
CA SER A 680 17.42 0.63 -15.27
C SER A 680 16.32 0.40 -16.29
N PHE A 681 15.36 1.31 -16.38
CA PHE A 681 14.20 1.20 -17.25
C PHE A 681 14.35 1.99 -18.55
N TRP A 682 15.49 2.62 -18.77
CA TRP A 682 15.70 3.42 -19.97
C TRP A 682 15.94 2.53 -21.20
N PRO A 683 15.37 2.89 -22.36
CA PRO A 683 15.71 2.25 -23.62
C PRO A 683 17.22 2.32 -23.89
N PRO A 684 17.81 1.32 -24.59
CA PRO A 684 19.24 1.33 -24.92
C PRO A 684 19.69 2.63 -25.60
N THR A 685 18.89 3.14 -26.55
CA THR A 685 19.18 4.39 -27.28
C THR A 685 19.29 5.62 -26.37
N GLU A 686 18.51 5.67 -25.30
CA GLU A 686 18.54 6.79 -24.35
C GLU A 686 19.65 6.63 -23.32
N ARG A 687 20.02 5.39 -22.99
CA ARG A 687 21.24 5.12 -22.22
C ARG A 687 22.49 5.56 -22.98
N ASP A 688 22.54 5.34 -24.29
CA ASP A 688 23.67 5.82 -25.12
C ASP A 688 23.74 7.35 -25.15
N ARG A 689 22.59 8.03 -25.30
CA ARG A 689 22.51 9.50 -25.21
C ARG A 689 22.92 10.01 -23.83
N TRP A 690 22.52 9.31 -22.77
CA TRP A 690 22.94 9.64 -21.41
C TRP A 690 24.44 9.49 -21.22
N GLN A 691 25.05 8.43 -21.75
CA GLN A 691 26.50 8.27 -21.70
C GLN A 691 27.22 9.40 -22.45
N ALA A 692 26.72 9.79 -23.63
CA ALA A 692 27.28 10.94 -24.35
C ALA A 692 27.15 12.26 -23.55
N PHE A 693 26.02 12.47 -22.86
CA PHE A 693 25.84 13.60 -21.95
C PHE A 693 26.87 13.56 -20.80
N LEU A 694 27.07 12.39 -20.19
CA LEU A 694 28.02 12.21 -19.10
C LEU A 694 29.46 12.49 -19.55
N THR A 695 29.89 11.94 -20.69
CA THR A 695 31.25 12.15 -21.21
C THR A 695 31.52 13.60 -21.62
N SER A 696 30.50 14.31 -22.09
CA SER A 696 30.66 15.70 -22.54
C SER A 696 30.59 16.74 -21.42
N LEU A 697 29.74 16.53 -20.41
CA LEU A 697 29.44 17.56 -19.40
C LEU A 697 29.76 17.15 -17.94
N VAL A 698 29.88 15.86 -17.63
CA VAL A 698 30.03 15.37 -16.25
C VAL A 698 31.44 14.85 -15.97
N ASP A 699 31.97 14.01 -16.86
CA ASP A 699 33.28 13.38 -16.69
C ASP A 699 34.45 14.39 -16.69
N PRO A 700 34.41 15.51 -17.45
CA PRO A 700 35.46 16.54 -17.36
C PRO A 700 35.54 17.24 -16.00
N MET A 701 34.45 17.28 -15.23
CA MET A 701 34.33 18.04 -13.97
C MET A 701 34.73 19.52 -14.11
N GLU A 702 34.53 20.10 -15.31
CA GLU A 702 34.83 21.50 -15.59
C GLU A 702 33.60 22.40 -15.40
N PRO A 703 33.78 23.68 -15.04
CA PRO A 703 32.67 24.63 -14.94
C PRO A 703 32.00 24.88 -16.29
N VAL A 704 30.69 24.64 -16.35
CA VAL A 704 29.84 24.89 -17.52
C VAL A 704 28.74 25.86 -17.17
N THR A 705 28.23 26.63 -18.14
CA THR A 705 27.09 27.52 -17.86
C THR A 705 25.83 26.71 -17.55
N PHE A 706 25.00 27.21 -16.64
CA PHE A 706 23.75 26.57 -16.28
C PHE A 706 22.81 26.41 -17.49
N GLU A 707 22.81 27.36 -18.41
CA GLU A 707 22.08 27.26 -19.68
C GLU A 707 22.56 26.09 -20.56
N SER A 708 23.88 25.87 -20.66
CA SER A 708 24.43 24.76 -21.45
C SER A 708 24.00 23.41 -20.89
N LEU A 709 24.01 23.27 -19.57
CA LEU A 709 23.49 22.09 -18.89
C LEU A 709 22.00 21.85 -19.22
N LEU A 710 21.15 22.86 -19.04
CA LEU A 710 19.72 22.74 -19.31
C LEU A 710 19.46 22.34 -20.76
N ARG A 711 20.20 22.93 -21.71
CA ARG A 711 20.14 22.58 -23.13
C ARG A 711 20.58 21.14 -23.39
N GLY A 712 21.64 20.68 -22.74
CA GLY A 712 22.12 19.29 -22.82
C GLY A 712 21.08 18.27 -22.32
N LEU A 713 20.24 18.66 -21.36
CA LEU A 713 19.12 17.86 -20.85
C LEU A 713 17.83 18.00 -21.68
N GLY A 714 17.82 18.85 -22.72
CA GLY A 714 16.67 19.08 -23.60
C GLY A 714 15.66 20.12 -23.09
N TYR A 715 15.98 20.88 -22.04
CA TYR A 715 15.14 21.98 -21.57
C TYR A 715 15.25 23.20 -22.49
N VAL A 716 14.11 23.84 -22.75
CA VAL A 716 14.01 25.09 -23.52
C VAL A 716 13.56 26.21 -22.60
N GLY A 717 14.38 27.27 -22.51
CA GLY A 717 14.13 28.40 -21.62
C GLY A 717 14.56 28.16 -20.17
N ASP A 718 14.28 29.12 -19.30
CA ASP A 718 14.70 29.11 -17.90
C ASP A 718 13.58 28.52 -16.99
N PRO A 719 13.74 27.32 -16.41
CA PRO A 719 12.68 26.67 -15.65
C PRO A 719 12.34 27.39 -14.33
N ALA A 720 11.19 27.08 -13.73
CA ALA A 720 10.87 27.54 -12.37
C ALA A 720 11.80 26.87 -11.32
N LEU A 721 11.98 27.51 -10.15
CA LEU A 721 12.87 27.01 -9.09
C LEU A 721 12.54 25.57 -8.66
N ALA A 722 11.26 25.27 -8.43
CA ALA A 722 10.82 23.92 -8.04
C ALA A 722 11.22 22.86 -9.08
N LYS A 723 11.20 23.22 -10.37
CA LYS A 723 11.61 22.31 -11.45
C LYS A 723 13.12 22.10 -11.46
N ILE A 724 13.92 23.09 -11.09
CA ILE A 724 15.38 22.95 -11.00
C ILE A 724 15.76 22.03 -9.84
N THR A 725 15.13 22.19 -8.68
CA THR A 725 15.35 21.27 -7.56
C THR A 725 14.99 19.84 -7.94
N GLU A 726 13.90 19.64 -8.69
CA GLU A 726 13.50 18.34 -9.24
C GLU A 726 14.54 17.78 -10.23
N ILE A 727 15.06 18.61 -11.16
CA ILE A 727 16.14 18.23 -12.08
C ILE A 727 17.38 17.76 -11.32
N VAL A 728 17.84 18.55 -10.35
CA VAL A 728 19.05 18.21 -9.57
C VAL A 728 18.83 16.95 -8.72
N ALA A 729 17.65 16.78 -8.13
CA ALA A 729 17.31 15.54 -7.42
C ALA A 729 17.32 14.33 -8.35
N ASN A 730 16.83 14.47 -9.58
CA ASN A 730 16.85 13.39 -10.56
C ASN A 730 18.26 13.12 -11.13
N LEU A 731 19.09 14.15 -11.31
CA LEU A 731 20.52 13.99 -11.62
C LEU A 731 21.21 13.17 -10.52
N ASN A 732 20.94 13.47 -9.25
CA ASN A 732 21.50 12.72 -8.12
C ASN A 732 21.06 11.24 -8.15
N ARG A 733 19.77 10.96 -8.41
CA ARG A 733 19.25 9.58 -8.63
C ARG A 733 19.91 8.85 -9.79
N THR A 734 20.44 9.58 -10.77
CA THR A 734 21.16 9.05 -11.93
C THR A 734 22.68 9.07 -11.74
N LEU A 735 23.14 9.18 -10.48
CA LEU A 735 24.54 9.20 -10.05
C LEU A 735 25.34 10.40 -10.57
N VAL A 736 24.69 11.56 -10.70
CA VAL A 736 25.30 12.83 -11.09
C VAL A 736 25.13 13.86 -9.97
N GLY A 737 26.25 14.28 -9.40
CA GLY A 737 26.34 15.39 -8.46
C GLY A 737 26.31 16.75 -9.15
N PHE A 738 25.94 17.77 -8.39
CA PHE A 738 25.74 19.13 -8.89
C PHE A 738 26.26 20.15 -7.86
N GLU A 739 27.14 21.05 -8.30
CA GLU A 739 27.58 22.25 -7.57
C GLU A 739 27.24 23.52 -8.37
N PRO A 740 26.70 24.59 -7.75
CA PRO A 740 26.52 24.78 -6.31
C PRO A 740 25.38 23.93 -5.75
N ASP A 741 25.55 23.36 -4.55
CA ASP A 741 24.61 22.39 -3.97
C ASP A 741 23.23 22.98 -3.58
N ILE A 742 22.32 23.02 -4.56
CA ILE A 742 20.94 23.51 -4.37
C ILE A 742 20.16 22.65 -3.38
N LEU A 743 20.45 21.35 -3.29
CA LEU A 743 19.77 20.43 -2.36
C LEU A 743 20.18 20.71 -0.91
N ALA A 744 21.40 21.21 -0.68
CA ALA A 744 21.88 21.69 0.61
C ALA A 744 21.58 23.18 0.89
N GLY A 745 20.69 23.80 0.11
CA GLY A 745 20.24 25.18 0.33
C GLY A 745 21.09 26.25 -0.33
N ALA A 746 21.99 25.90 -1.27
CA ALA A 746 22.64 26.91 -2.10
C ALA A 746 21.61 27.64 -2.99
N ARG A 747 21.93 28.89 -3.33
CA ARG A 747 21.11 29.69 -4.23
C ARG A 747 21.08 29.06 -5.62
N ARG A 748 19.91 29.11 -6.27
CA ARG A 748 19.76 28.76 -7.68
C ARG A 748 20.73 29.56 -8.58
N PRO A 749 21.49 28.88 -9.47
CA PRO A 749 22.26 29.51 -10.53
C PRO A 749 21.39 30.25 -11.53
N LYS A 750 21.81 31.45 -11.96
CA LYS A 750 21.27 32.14 -13.14
C LYS A 750 21.76 31.44 -14.42
N PRO A 751 21.11 31.64 -15.59
CA PRO A 751 21.50 30.97 -16.83
C PRO A 751 22.98 31.09 -17.23
N LEU A 752 23.59 32.26 -17.00
CA LEU A 752 25.00 32.53 -17.32
C LEU A 752 25.96 32.22 -16.16
N GLU A 753 25.44 31.87 -14.98
CA GLU A 753 26.28 31.41 -13.87
C GLU A 753 26.76 29.97 -14.18
N MET A 754 27.98 29.66 -13.79
CA MET A 754 28.58 28.34 -13.95
C MET A 754 28.10 27.37 -12.88
N VAL A 755 28.13 26.10 -13.24
CA VAL A 755 27.87 24.93 -12.41
C VAL A 755 28.92 23.87 -12.73
N VAL A 756 29.15 22.94 -11.81
CA VAL A 756 30.03 21.79 -12.02
C VAL A 756 29.24 20.53 -11.75
N LEU A 757 29.34 19.58 -12.67
CA LEU A 757 28.76 18.24 -12.55
C LEU A 757 29.86 17.24 -12.28
N PHE A 758 29.55 16.16 -11.57
CA PHE A 758 30.51 15.11 -11.27
C PHE A 758 29.80 13.78 -11.05
N ARG A 759 30.55 12.68 -11.18
CA ARG A 759 30.02 11.32 -10.92
C ARG A 759 29.89 11.07 -9.42
N LEU A 760 28.77 10.44 -9.04
CA LEU A 760 28.58 9.86 -7.72
C LEU A 760 28.82 8.35 -7.79
N THR A 761 29.32 7.79 -6.70
CA THR A 761 29.58 6.35 -6.56
C THR A 761 28.40 5.60 -5.95
N SER A 762 27.47 6.32 -5.30
CA SER A 762 26.31 5.74 -4.64
C SER A 762 25.04 6.57 -4.85
N GLN A 763 23.87 5.92 -4.79
CA GLN A 763 22.58 6.64 -4.73
C GLN A 763 22.24 7.12 -3.33
N SER A 764 22.96 6.65 -2.30
CA SER A 764 22.81 7.12 -0.93
C SER A 764 23.34 8.54 -0.82
N ASP A 765 22.44 9.48 -0.56
CA ASP A 765 22.78 10.88 -0.47
C ASP A 765 23.61 11.14 0.79
N SER A 766 24.92 11.31 0.64
CA SER A 766 25.84 11.48 1.78
C SER A 766 25.45 12.69 2.63
N ASP A 767 25.46 12.55 3.96
CA ASP A 767 25.06 13.64 4.87
C ASP A 767 26.02 14.83 4.79
N ARG A 768 25.46 15.98 4.38
CA ARG A 768 26.16 17.26 4.22
C ARG A 768 26.07 18.14 5.46
N THR A 769 25.37 17.68 6.50
CA THR A 769 25.12 18.45 7.72
C THR A 769 26.18 18.18 8.80
N THR A 770 27.03 17.17 8.62
CA THR A 770 28.15 16.84 9.50
C THR A 770 29.10 18.02 9.69
N ASN A 771 29.65 18.14 10.90
CA ASN A 771 30.56 19.24 11.22
C ASN A 771 31.90 19.08 10.51
N GLU A 772 32.36 17.85 10.28
CA GLU A 772 33.55 17.53 9.49
C GLU A 772 33.42 18.05 8.05
N TYR A 773 32.32 17.73 7.37
CA TYR A 773 32.09 18.19 6.01
C TYR A 773 31.96 19.72 5.93
N LYS A 774 31.24 20.35 6.86
CA LYS A 774 31.13 21.82 6.92
C LYS A 774 32.50 22.50 7.07
N LYS A 775 33.37 21.95 7.92
CA LYS A 775 34.76 22.44 8.09
C LYS A 775 35.57 22.25 6.81
N ALA A 776 35.50 21.07 6.19
CA ALA A 776 36.18 20.77 4.93
C ALA A 776 35.73 21.72 3.80
N SER A 777 34.42 21.91 3.63
CA SER A 777 33.85 22.82 2.64
C SER A 777 34.26 24.28 2.86
N LEU A 778 34.32 24.73 4.12
CA LEU A 778 34.84 26.06 4.45
C LEU A 778 36.33 26.19 4.12
N THR A 779 37.12 25.16 4.44
CA THR A 779 38.57 25.12 4.15
C THR A 779 38.83 25.23 2.65
N VAL A 780 38.11 24.44 1.85
CA VAL A 780 38.19 24.50 0.38
C VAL A 780 37.78 25.87 -0.14
N SER A 781 36.71 26.45 0.40
CA SER A 781 36.25 27.77 -0.03
C SER A 781 37.24 28.89 0.24
N LEU A 782 37.95 28.83 1.37
CA LEU A 782 38.99 29.79 1.69
C LEU A 782 40.26 29.56 0.89
N SER A 783 40.59 28.29 0.60
CA SER A 783 41.69 27.93 -0.28
C SER A 783 41.47 28.52 -1.67
N ALA A 784 40.25 28.44 -2.21
CA ALA A 784 39.89 29.09 -3.48
C ALA A 784 39.98 30.63 -3.42
N CYS A 785 39.63 31.27 -2.29
CA CYS A 785 39.81 32.71 -2.12
C CYS A 785 41.29 33.13 -2.09
N ILE A 786 42.15 32.32 -1.46
CA ILE A 786 43.59 32.58 -1.38
C ILE A 786 44.23 32.40 -2.75
N ALA A 787 43.94 31.28 -3.42
CA ALA A 787 44.43 31.00 -4.77
C ALA A 787 43.88 31.97 -5.84
N LEU A 788 42.99 32.90 -5.50
CA LEU A 788 42.53 33.96 -6.40
C LEU A 788 42.98 35.35 -5.95
N ALA A 789 43.81 35.46 -4.90
CA ALA A 789 44.17 36.73 -4.30
C ALA A 789 45.02 37.61 -5.23
N ASP A 790 45.82 36.99 -6.10
CA ASP A 790 46.63 37.65 -7.13
C ASP A 790 45.92 37.71 -8.52
N GLY A 791 44.75 37.08 -8.64
CA GLY A 791 43.92 37.06 -9.83
C GLY A 791 43.95 35.76 -10.64
N HIS A 792 44.79 34.78 -10.31
CA HIS A 792 44.73 33.44 -10.91
C HIS A 792 45.16 32.34 -9.93
N ALA A 793 44.51 31.18 -10.00
CA ALA A 793 45.00 29.99 -9.28
C ALA A 793 46.06 29.28 -10.12
N SER A 794 47.20 28.97 -9.52
CA SER A 794 48.26 28.17 -10.16
C SER A 794 47.90 26.68 -10.22
N GLU A 795 48.57 25.92 -11.10
CA GLU A 795 48.37 24.46 -11.17
C GLU A 795 48.89 23.77 -9.91
N GLU A 796 49.97 24.29 -9.33
CA GLU A 796 50.58 23.78 -8.09
C GLU A 796 49.64 23.95 -6.88
N GLU A 797 48.98 25.11 -6.72
CA GLU A 797 47.99 25.31 -5.65
C GLU A 797 46.75 24.44 -5.84
N ALA A 798 46.27 24.31 -7.08
CA ALA A 798 45.16 23.42 -7.39
C ALA A 798 45.49 21.96 -7.03
N ALA A 799 46.71 21.51 -7.37
CA ALA A 799 47.21 20.18 -6.98
C ALA A 799 47.34 20.02 -5.46
N ALA A 800 47.73 21.08 -4.74
CA ALA A 800 47.81 21.08 -3.29
C ALA A 800 46.44 20.93 -2.62
N VAL A 801 45.43 21.66 -3.10
CA VAL A 801 44.05 21.55 -2.61
C VAL A 801 43.49 20.15 -2.90
N GLU A 802 43.74 19.62 -4.09
CA GLU A 802 43.34 18.27 -4.48
C GLU A 802 43.97 17.21 -3.57
N ALA A 803 45.27 17.30 -3.30
CA ALA A 803 45.97 16.39 -2.38
C ALA A 803 45.44 16.49 -0.94
N MET A 804 45.12 17.71 -0.48
CA MET A 804 44.49 17.93 0.82
C MET A 804 43.12 17.27 0.90
N ILE A 805 42.24 17.46 -0.10
CA ILE A 805 40.92 16.82 -0.15
C ILE A 805 41.07 15.28 -0.18
N ALA A 806 42.03 14.76 -0.96
CA ALA A 806 42.29 13.34 -1.04
C ALA A 806 42.70 12.73 0.32
N SER A 807 43.42 13.48 1.15
CA SER A 807 43.87 13.05 2.49
C SER A 807 42.73 12.86 3.51
N TRP A 808 41.56 13.47 3.30
CA TRP A 808 40.42 13.41 4.22
C TRP A 808 39.64 12.10 4.12
N GLN A 809 40.28 10.97 4.47
CA GLN A 809 39.68 9.62 4.40
C GLN A 809 38.48 9.41 5.34
N HIS A 810 38.30 10.30 6.33
CA HIS A 810 37.12 10.32 7.19
C HIS A 810 35.85 10.81 6.48
N LEU A 811 35.98 11.42 5.29
CA LEU A 811 34.85 11.84 4.45
C LEU A 811 34.57 10.79 3.37
N HIS A 812 33.28 10.56 3.11
CA HIS A 812 32.84 9.69 2.01
C HIS A 812 33.39 10.18 0.66
N LEU A 813 33.62 9.24 -0.28
CA LEU A 813 34.20 9.54 -1.59
C LEU A 813 33.36 10.56 -2.38
N ASP A 814 32.03 10.47 -2.31
CA ASP A 814 31.13 11.41 -2.99
C ASP A 814 31.25 12.83 -2.41
N LEU A 815 31.45 12.96 -1.09
CA LEU A 815 31.68 14.26 -0.45
C LEU A 815 33.03 14.85 -0.83
N ARG A 816 34.09 14.03 -0.92
CA ARG A 816 35.39 14.49 -1.43
C ARG A 816 35.30 14.94 -2.88
N THR A 817 34.61 14.19 -3.73
CA THR A 817 34.40 14.56 -5.14
C THR A 817 33.60 15.87 -5.26
N ARG A 818 32.58 16.03 -4.40
CA ARG A 818 31.82 17.28 -4.31
C ARG A 818 32.70 18.48 -3.89
N LEU A 819 33.60 18.30 -2.93
CA LEU A 819 34.56 19.35 -2.52
C LEU A 819 35.50 19.75 -3.65
N ARG A 820 35.92 18.80 -4.49
CA ARG A 820 36.70 19.10 -5.71
C ARG A 820 35.89 19.92 -6.71
N ALA A 821 34.65 19.53 -6.97
CA ALA A 821 33.73 20.28 -7.83
C ALA A 821 33.46 21.69 -7.29
N GLN A 822 33.32 21.83 -5.95
CA GLN A 822 33.19 23.12 -5.27
C GLN A 822 34.42 24.00 -5.53
N TYR A 823 35.64 23.47 -5.36
CA TYR A 823 36.87 24.21 -5.63
C TYR A 823 36.93 24.71 -7.09
N GLN A 824 36.69 23.81 -8.05
CA GLN A 824 36.69 24.14 -9.49
C GLN A 824 35.70 25.26 -9.84
N LEU A 825 34.50 25.23 -9.25
CA LEU A 825 33.50 26.27 -9.43
C LEU A 825 33.97 27.62 -8.87
N GLN A 826 34.55 27.61 -7.68
CA GLN A 826 34.92 28.82 -6.94
C GLN A 826 36.15 29.51 -7.53
N VAL A 827 37.11 28.75 -8.05
CA VAL A 827 38.28 29.29 -8.77
C VAL A 827 37.87 30.02 -10.06
N ARG A 828 36.73 29.67 -10.68
CA ARG A 828 36.25 30.36 -11.89
C ARG A 828 35.35 31.56 -11.62
N GLN A 829 34.49 31.52 -10.60
CA GLN A 829 33.55 32.63 -10.32
C GLN A 829 34.05 33.61 -9.25
N GLY A 830 35.00 33.21 -8.41
CA GLY A 830 35.42 33.92 -7.22
C GLY A 830 34.38 33.89 -6.10
N ILE A 831 34.84 33.94 -4.85
CA ILE A 831 33.98 34.15 -3.67
C ILE A 831 34.54 35.26 -2.79
N SER A 832 33.65 36.09 -2.25
CA SER A 832 34.00 37.13 -1.28
C SER A 832 34.12 36.58 0.15
N LEU A 833 35.19 36.97 0.84
CA LEU A 833 35.43 36.61 2.25
C LEU A 833 34.30 37.05 3.20
N ALA A 834 33.58 38.13 2.87
CA ALA A 834 32.48 38.62 3.68
C ALA A 834 31.35 37.57 3.86
N SER A 835 31.20 36.66 2.89
CA SER A 835 30.17 35.60 2.91
C SER A 835 30.40 34.52 3.98
N PHE A 836 31.61 34.43 4.56
CA PHE A 836 31.97 33.40 5.54
C PHE A 836 31.89 33.86 7.00
N THR A 837 31.67 35.15 7.25
CA THR A 837 31.67 35.76 8.60
C THR A 837 30.72 35.06 9.58
N SER A 838 29.53 34.64 9.14
CA SER A 838 28.57 33.88 9.97
C SER A 838 28.97 32.42 10.20
N ARG A 839 29.77 31.83 9.30
CA ARG A 839 30.28 30.46 9.46
C ARG A 839 31.46 30.43 10.42
N PHE A 840 32.29 31.47 10.44
CA PHE A 840 33.42 31.59 11.36
C PHE A 840 33.01 31.70 12.83
N SER A 841 31.92 32.40 13.14
CA SER A 841 31.43 32.54 14.52
C SER A 841 30.97 31.22 15.14
N SER A 842 30.64 30.23 14.32
CA SER A 842 30.23 28.88 14.78
C SER A 842 31.40 27.94 15.13
N LEU A 843 32.65 28.32 14.82
CA LEU A 843 33.83 27.48 15.05
C LEU A 843 34.40 27.65 16.47
N THR A 844 34.76 26.52 17.09
CA THR A 844 35.51 26.50 18.36
C THR A 844 36.89 27.14 18.20
N ALA A 845 37.51 27.59 19.30
CA ALA A 845 38.84 28.22 19.25
C ALA A 845 39.91 27.29 18.63
N ASP A 846 39.89 26.01 18.99
CA ASP A 846 40.77 24.99 18.41
C ASP A 846 40.51 24.79 16.90
N GLY A 847 39.24 24.74 16.49
CA GLY A 847 38.86 24.62 15.08
C GLY A 847 39.29 25.81 14.22
N ARG A 848 39.28 27.02 14.78
CA ARG A 848 39.80 28.22 14.10
C ARG A 848 41.31 28.16 13.91
N MET A 849 42.05 27.66 14.90
CA MET A 849 43.51 27.49 14.80
C MET A 849 43.89 26.43 13.77
N GLN A 850 43.21 25.28 13.76
CA GLN A 850 43.45 24.23 12.77
C GLN A 850 43.18 24.70 11.33
N LEU A 851 42.10 25.46 11.13
CA LEU A 851 41.80 26.07 9.84
C LEU A 851 42.88 27.04 9.40
N ALA A 852 43.34 27.91 10.30
CA ALA A 852 44.40 28.88 10.02
C ALA A 852 45.74 28.19 9.64
N LEU A 853 46.12 27.13 10.35
CA LEU A 853 47.29 26.31 10.03
C LEU A 853 47.19 25.64 8.66
N ALA A 854 46.03 25.04 8.34
CA ALA A 854 45.80 24.40 7.06
C ALA A 854 45.94 25.41 5.89
N LEU A 855 45.33 26.59 6.01
CA LEU A 855 45.41 27.63 4.98
C LEU A 855 46.83 28.20 4.82
N SER A 856 47.58 28.32 5.92
CA SER A 856 48.97 28.82 5.87
C SER A 856 49.91 27.80 5.24
N SER A 857 49.72 26.52 5.56
CA SER A 857 50.48 25.43 4.92
C SER A 857 50.20 25.33 3.43
N LEU A 858 48.96 25.61 3.01
CA LEU A 858 48.57 25.54 1.60
C LEU A 858 49.18 26.68 0.78
N ALA A 859 49.23 27.89 1.35
CA ALA A 859 49.88 29.03 0.72
C ALA A 859 51.39 28.86 0.55
N THR A 860 52.07 28.06 1.39
CA THR A 860 53.52 27.83 1.29
C THR A 860 53.94 26.80 0.22
N VAL A 861 53.01 26.14 -0.47
CA VAL A 861 53.31 24.95 -1.30
C VAL A 861 54.12 25.28 -2.55
N ASP A 862 53.89 26.44 -3.16
CA ASP A 862 54.61 26.90 -4.36
C ASP A 862 55.99 27.53 -4.04
N GLY A 863 56.28 27.74 -2.75
CA GLY A 863 57.51 28.36 -2.26
C GLY A 863 57.61 29.87 -2.48
N ASN A 864 56.60 30.53 -3.05
CA ASN A 864 56.65 31.96 -3.39
C ASN A 864 55.31 32.69 -3.15
N ILE A 865 54.99 32.91 -1.88
CA ILE A 865 53.73 33.55 -1.45
C ILE A 865 53.67 35.01 -1.91
N ALA A 866 52.63 35.37 -2.66
CA ALA A 866 52.42 36.74 -3.11
C ALA A 866 52.02 37.68 -1.95
N ALA A 867 52.41 38.96 -2.03
CA ALA A 867 52.05 39.94 -1.00
C ALA A 867 50.52 40.12 -0.85
N THR A 868 49.76 39.89 -1.92
CA THR A 868 48.29 39.90 -1.94
C THR A 868 47.70 38.73 -1.15
N GLU A 869 48.28 37.53 -1.25
CA GLU A 869 47.88 36.34 -0.49
C GLU A 869 48.17 36.50 1.00
N VAL A 870 49.36 37.00 1.36
CA VAL A 870 49.70 37.28 2.77
C VAL A 870 48.69 38.26 3.36
N LYS A 871 48.35 39.33 2.63
CA LYS A 871 47.37 40.32 3.07
C LYS A 871 45.98 39.71 3.24
N LEU A 872 45.58 38.78 2.37
CA LEU A 872 44.31 38.08 2.47
C LEU A 872 44.29 37.09 3.66
N LEU A 873 45.39 36.37 3.88
CA LEU A 873 45.59 35.52 5.05
C LEU A 873 45.56 36.33 6.37
N GLU A 874 46.17 37.51 6.42
CA GLU A 874 46.07 38.41 7.58
C GLU A 874 44.62 38.80 7.87
N GLN A 875 43.83 39.08 6.81
CA GLN A 875 42.40 39.35 6.96
C GLN A 875 41.64 38.13 7.47
N VAL A 876 41.94 36.93 6.97
CA VAL A 876 41.34 35.68 7.44
C VAL A 876 41.66 35.45 8.92
N TYR A 877 42.92 35.61 9.36
CA TYR A 877 43.33 35.47 10.76
C TYR A 877 42.58 36.45 11.67
N LYS A 878 42.49 37.74 11.27
CA LYS A 878 41.68 38.74 11.99
C LYS A 878 40.23 38.33 12.10
N THR A 879 39.64 37.82 11.02
CA THR A 879 38.23 37.41 10.97
C THR A 879 37.96 36.16 11.81
N LEU A 880 38.95 35.26 11.93
CA LEU A 880 38.91 34.12 12.85
C LEU A 880 39.12 34.53 14.32
N GLY A 881 39.51 35.78 14.60
CA GLY A 881 39.82 36.25 15.95
C GLY A 881 41.17 35.75 16.47
N LEU A 882 42.10 35.43 15.56
CA LEU A 882 43.48 35.07 15.87
C LEU A 882 44.40 36.29 15.73
N GLU A 883 45.50 36.31 16.49
CA GLU A 883 46.50 37.36 16.33
C GLU A 883 47.20 37.25 14.96
N PRO A 884 47.24 38.32 14.14
CA PRO A 884 47.87 38.28 12.82
C PRO A 884 49.36 37.92 12.85
N GLN A 885 50.05 38.16 13.98
CA GLN A 885 51.46 37.83 14.14
C GLN A 885 51.72 36.32 14.07
N LEU A 886 50.73 35.49 14.44
CA LEU A 886 50.81 34.02 14.36
C LEU A 886 50.89 33.53 12.90
N LEU A 887 50.37 34.29 11.95
CA LEU A 887 50.49 33.96 10.52
C LEU A 887 51.96 33.81 10.13
N TYR A 888 52.80 34.77 10.52
CA TYR A 888 54.21 34.78 10.16
C TYR A 888 54.97 33.60 10.78
N SER A 889 54.64 33.20 12.02
CA SER A 889 55.22 31.98 12.59
C SER A 889 54.77 30.71 11.87
N HIS A 890 53.54 30.66 11.35
CA HIS A 890 53.05 29.52 10.60
C HIS A 890 53.62 29.45 9.17
N LEU A 891 53.82 30.60 8.51
CA LEU A 891 54.44 30.66 7.17
C LEU A 891 55.94 30.33 7.23
N TYR A 892 56.68 30.87 8.19
CA TYR A 892 58.14 30.71 8.27
C TYR A 892 58.60 29.53 9.14
N GLY A 893 57.76 29.03 10.06
CA GLY A 893 58.05 27.83 10.86
C GLY A 893 58.11 26.54 10.04
N GLY A 894 57.44 26.50 8.89
CA GLY A 894 57.52 25.39 7.92
C GLY A 894 58.84 25.35 7.13
N SER A 895 59.44 26.51 6.86
CA SER A 895 60.68 26.63 6.07
C SER A 895 61.94 26.11 6.79
N GLN A 896 61.93 25.89 8.10
CA GLN A 896 63.11 25.37 8.84
C GLN A 896 63.26 23.84 8.84
N ARG A 897 62.39 23.08 8.15
CA ARG A 897 62.49 21.60 8.06
C ARG A 897 63.13 21.05 6.79
N ALA A 898 63.63 21.89 5.89
CA ALA A 898 64.38 21.47 4.71
C ALA A 898 65.89 21.70 4.87
N HIS A 899 66.56 20.87 5.68
CA HIS A 899 67.99 20.61 5.50
C HIS A 899 68.14 19.25 4.81
N PRO A 900 68.88 19.12 3.68
CA PRO A 900 69.09 17.84 3.03
C PRO A 900 69.91 16.93 3.94
N LEU A 901 69.36 15.75 4.25
CA LEU A 901 70.13 14.65 4.83
C LEU A 901 71.12 14.16 3.77
N GLU A 902 72.41 14.38 4.04
CA GLU A 902 73.51 13.71 3.34
C GLU A 902 73.28 12.19 3.34
N SER A 903 73.39 11.59 2.17
CA SER A 903 73.32 10.16 1.96
C SER A 903 74.57 9.48 2.51
N PRO A 904 74.47 8.42 3.34
CA PRO A 904 75.64 7.62 3.66
C PRO A 904 75.94 6.68 2.47
N ALA A 905 77.15 6.81 1.94
CA ALA A 905 77.68 5.93 0.90
C ALA A 905 77.73 4.47 1.38
N LEU A 906 76.95 3.61 0.74
CA LEU A 906 77.10 2.16 0.81
C LEU A 906 78.25 1.73 -0.11
N SER A 907 79.40 1.48 0.51
CA SER A 907 80.45 0.66 -0.05
C SER A 907 80.05 -0.80 0.07
N THR A 908 80.06 -1.54 -1.04
CA THR A 908 80.20 -3.00 -1.01
C THR A 908 81.31 -3.40 -1.98
N PRO A 909 82.20 -4.32 -1.59
CA PRO A 909 83.33 -4.74 -2.42
C PRO A 909 82.96 -5.95 -3.30
N SER A 910 83.64 -6.01 -4.44
CA SER A 910 83.70 -7.08 -5.46
C SER A 910 82.77 -6.90 -6.66
#